data_AF-A0A1M6QSF6-F1
#
_entry.id   AF-A0A1M6QSF6-F1
#
_cell.length_a   1.000
_cell.length_b   1.000
_cell.length_c   1.000
_cell.angle_alpha   90.00
_cell.angle_beta   90.00
_cell.angle_gamma   90.00
#
_symmetry.space_group_name_H-M   'P 1'
#
loop_
_entity.id
_entity.type
_entity.pdbx_description
1 polymer ?
#
loop_
_entity_poly.entity_id
_entity_poly.type
_entity_poly.pdbx_seq_one_letter_code
_entity_poly.pdbx_strand_id
1 'polypeptide(L)'
;MKGYSSMTRIIMLISLVVGMGQVFAAWDGVSKEKPSKNTDDVFLIENEAQLAWLSDSLNIKESNQGTLNYKVNVKLMTDLDMGNHLFVPICGGGGDRHYTGVFDGNGHIISNLTINGETIAKQKDDPRYGQNIAFIGVLGAGGKVKDLVLEKVNIQSSTNIGVVGSSNQISVGAIVGWQQSGTIENCSAFGSIITSGNGQGVGGIVGNLHNGTITNCLSSVEIRASGKNVEVGGIVGLTKDNAVTIQSCVYEGSALESTETGHVGGIVGQQLGDKALVVESSFYNSEAADAGIGQINGENTQDGSKGVKKPNSEPFICVMNGGVWTESSGTCSITEGETWFTGDSAVSLKGYGADGFMVTFNANEGAFPAKAKKRKFIERGKTITGDEITTPVREGFAFAGWALTSDANEPASDLGQVNKVMTIYAVWKPVYAVTLSAAPGKFPNGNEEETVLVVEGERVSVNNLELPFTYTDAESSTKYYFKGWASESGALEALDVLPTITAEKTLYAVWNEAVFYTVAFNDNGRGKTVVDFVLAEEGQKIAAPEAPVPDEGYAFDGWYTESTCENKFNFESTVINENEILYAKWNKVKYDIEYHLDGGTNNAKNPASYDIDTETFMFEAPVKDGHVFKGWYYDAEFNEKATQVTKGTTGKKDLYAEWEATKYVIYYLAGPDAYGTLAPDTLVYGKSVKLKGKDYFHREEFRQVGWLNADSTKIYDLDAEYKENASIMLFPRWKALSYKITYELDGGVNNSANVDSYVDEDVEDGKVIELKSPFRCGYKFDGWYDNKKFTGSAVTQIKSGTEGNLTFYAKWNSFSAFKTYGAVKIYRDNGVNCAVMENGSKSKVNINSDIGVSFVSYDRKFPVNKTDDDKMYSTIVLPFTIAKSKVDGAEFYEFKGVANDGGTKKVQISLVEGDKIQANKPYIIRTTKEHLSFNIGDGESVVMNTSDAKNTKSTDGLWELRGMYSYKQWAAGDKELGFAYGYTAKATKNVPVGQFARNVANAYIYPFRAYLLYTPQSKISAPQKVASGYLSKTATSASIDEFALPETMEIVVVDGKQGRFGETAPAFNMWKSAPGQVKLLDGWFDMLGRKLKAKPTAKGIYYYNGKRVRIY
;
A
#
# COMPACT_ATOMS: atom_id res chain seq x y z
N MET A 1 61.08 4.69 56.81
CA MET A 1 60.69 3.45 56.10
C MET A 1 59.77 3.84 54.94
N LYS A 2 59.94 3.20 53.76
CA LYS A 2 59.02 3.05 52.61
C LYS A 2 57.87 4.08 52.45
N GLY A 3 57.73 4.82 51.34
CA GLY A 3 58.56 4.92 50.14
C GLY A 3 57.79 5.56 48.99
N TYR A 4 58.22 6.74 48.52
CA TYR A 4 57.66 7.42 47.34
C TYR A 4 58.26 6.84 46.06
N SER A 5 57.41 6.32 45.17
CA SER A 5 57.69 5.78 43.83
C SER A 5 56.33 5.53 43.16
N SER A 6 56.04 5.83 41.90
CA SER A 6 56.89 6.27 40.78
C SER A 6 56.18 7.38 40.01
N MET A 7 56.87 8.47 39.72
CA MET A 7 56.38 9.49 38.79
C MET A 7 56.75 9.04 37.37
N THR A 8 55.91 8.22 36.76
CA THR A 8 56.12 7.75 35.37
C THR A 8 55.93 8.93 34.42
N ARG A 9 57.02 9.66 34.13
CA ARG A 9 57.06 10.63 33.03
C ARG A 9 56.70 9.88 31.75
N ILE A 10 55.57 10.23 31.15
CA ILE A 10 55.19 9.76 29.83
C ILE A 10 56.24 10.32 28.86
N ILE A 11 57.05 9.44 28.31
CA ILE A 11 57.83 9.75 27.11
C ILE A 11 56.79 9.93 26.01
N MET A 12 56.55 11.17 25.62
CA MET A 12 55.69 11.48 24.49
C MET A 12 56.45 11.12 23.21
N LEU A 13 56.50 9.82 22.90
CA LEU A 13 56.76 9.39 21.53
C LEU A 13 55.65 10.00 20.69
N ILE A 14 56.00 11.04 19.92
CA ILE A 14 55.25 11.43 18.73
C ILE A 14 55.41 10.26 17.76
N SER A 15 54.60 9.23 18.00
CA SER A 15 54.34 8.18 17.05
C SER A 15 53.66 8.89 15.89
N LEU A 16 54.33 8.93 14.74
CA LEU A 16 53.74 9.37 13.49
C LEU A 16 52.70 8.32 13.06
N VAL A 17 51.59 8.24 13.81
CA VAL A 17 50.44 7.42 13.48
C VAL A 17 49.79 8.11 12.30
N VAL A 18 50.23 7.71 11.11
CA VAL A 18 49.39 7.80 9.92
C VAL A 18 48.06 7.16 10.32
N GLY A 19 47.06 8.00 10.49
CA GLY A 19 45.73 7.62 10.90
C GLY A 19 45.04 6.84 9.80
N MET A 20 45.45 5.58 9.59
CA MET A 20 44.54 4.55 9.12
C MET A 20 43.49 4.36 10.22
N GLY A 21 42.57 5.31 10.31
CA GLY A 21 41.34 5.12 11.04
C GLY A 21 40.71 3.85 10.51
N GLN A 22 40.58 2.83 11.36
CA GLN A 22 39.78 1.69 11.01
C GLN A 22 38.38 2.22 10.74
N VAL A 23 37.97 2.19 9.47
CA VAL A 23 36.61 2.47 9.08
C VAL A 23 35.79 1.34 9.68
N PHE A 24 35.22 1.59 10.86
CA PHE A 24 34.23 0.70 11.45
C PHE A 24 33.09 0.59 10.44
N ALA A 25 32.97 -0.59 9.83
CA ALA A 25 31.96 -0.83 8.83
C ALA A 25 30.57 -0.66 9.46
N ALA A 26 29.64 -0.10 8.68
CA ALA A 26 28.22 -0.17 8.99
C ALA A 26 27.76 -1.64 9.07
N TRP A 27 26.61 -1.88 9.69
CA TRP A 27 26.01 -3.20 9.75
C TRP A 27 25.86 -3.81 8.35
N ASP A 28 26.20 -5.09 8.21
CA ASP A 28 26.16 -5.84 6.94
C ASP A 28 24.77 -6.41 6.59
N GLY A 29 23.77 -6.16 7.44
CA GLY A 29 22.41 -6.67 7.30
C GLY A 29 22.19 -8.13 7.72
N VAL A 30 23.23 -8.83 8.19
CA VAL A 30 23.16 -10.28 8.49
C VAL A 30 23.82 -10.70 9.80
N SER A 31 24.86 -10.00 10.22
CA SER A 31 25.61 -10.26 11.45
C SER A 31 24.75 -10.06 12.70
N LYS A 32 24.89 -11.00 13.64
CA LYS A 32 24.20 -11.02 14.92
C LYS A 32 25.16 -11.51 16.00
N GLU A 33 25.32 -10.73 17.06
CA GLU A 33 26.21 -11.03 18.18
C GLU A 33 25.43 -10.90 19.49
N LYS A 34 25.66 -11.77 20.48
CA LYS A 34 24.94 -11.63 21.76
C LYS A 34 25.62 -10.56 22.64
N PRO A 35 24.92 -9.46 23.02
CA PRO A 35 25.51 -8.43 23.88
C PRO A 35 25.82 -8.93 25.29
N SER A 36 26.78 -8.26 25.92
CA SER A 36 27.11 -8.43 27.34
C SER A 36 26.01 -7.85 28.24
N LYS A 37 26.07 -8.15 29.54
CA LYS A 37 25.18 -7.56 30.56
C LYS A 37 25.99 -6.94 31.69
N ASN A 38 25.47 -5.84 32.24
CA ASN A 38 26.00 -5.26 33.47
C ASN A 38 25.46 -5.99 34.73
N THR A 39 25.83 -5.50 35.92
CA THR A 39 25.39 -6.05 37.22
C THR A 39 23.89 -5.94 37.49
N ASP A 40 23.18 -5.06 36.79
CA ASP A 40 21.75 -4.79 36.95
C ASP A 40 20.89 -5.51 35.89
N ASP A 41 21.49 -6.52 35.23
CA ASP A 41 20.89 -7.34 34.16
C ASP A 41 20.54 -6.56 32.86
N VAL A 42 21.09 -5.34 32.70
CA VAL A 42 20.93 -4.51 31.50
C VAL A 42 21.90 -4.97 30.41
N PHE A 43 21.38 -5.22 29.20
CA PHE A 43 22.22 -5.49 28.03
C PHE A 43 22.93 -4.22 27.55
N LEU A 44 24.23 -4.33 27.33
CA LEU A 44 25.06 -3.25 26.80
C LEU A 44 25.25 -3.46 25.30
N ILE A 45 24.85 -2.48 24.49
CA ILE A 45 24.97 -2.53 23.03
C ILE A 45 26.18 -1.69 22.60
N GLU A 46 27.24 -2.38 22.20
CA GLU A 46 28.55 -1.84 21.83
C GLU A 46 28.78 -1.89 20.31
N ASN A 47 27.93 -2.59 19.56
CA ASN A 47 27.95 -2.63 18.09
C ASN A 47 26.57 -2.97 17.49
N GLU A 48 26.48 -2.87 16.17
CA GLU A 48 25.25 -3.02 15.39
C GLU A 48 24.73 -4.46 15.35
N ALA A 49 25.63 -5.45 15.29
CA ALA A 49 25.29 -6.87 15.31
C ALA A 49 24.63 -7.28 16.64
N GLN A 50 24.97 -6.60 17.74
CA GLN A 50 24.33 -6.79 19.04
C GLN A 50 22.89 -6.27 19.08
N LEU A 51 22.60 -5.15 18.42
CA LEU A 51 21.23 -4.64 18.25
C LEU A 51 20.40 -5.56 17.33
N ALA A 52 20.99 -6.06 16.24
CA ALA A 52 20.33 -7.00 15.34
C ALA A 52 19.99 -8.33 16.04
N TRP A 53 20.88 -8.85 16.89
CA TRP A 53 20.62 -10.03 17.72
C TRP A 53 19.49 -9.82 18.73
N LEU A 54 19.45 -8.65 19.37
CA LEU A 54 18.39 -8.30 20.31
C LEU A 54 17.02 -8.31 19.62
N SER A 55 16.90 -7.65 18.47
CA SER A 55 15.63 -7.65 17.72
C SER A 55 15.20 -9.07 17.31
N ASP A 56 16.11 -9.87 16.77
CA ASP A 56 15.80 -11.24 16.36
C ASP A 56 15.32 -12.10 17.54
N SER A 57 16.01 -12.00 18.68
CA SER A 57 15.68 -12.72 19.92
C SER A 57 14.30 -12.35 20.48
N LEU A 58 13.92 -11.07 20.39
CA LEU A 58 12.62 -10.56 20.84
C LEU A 58 11.48 -10.76 19.82
N ASN A 59 11.77 -11.34 18.66
CA ASN A 59 10.79 -11.71 17.64
C ASN A 59 10.45 -13.21 17.61
N ILE A 60 11.20 -14.07 18.30
CA ILE A 60 10.92 -15.51 18.40
C ILE A 60 9.64 -15.74 19.21
N LYS A 61 8.76 -16.66 18.76
CA LYS A 61 7.53 -17.04 19.47
C LYS A 61 7.46 -18.54 19.72
N GLU A 62 7.56 -18.95 20.98
CA GLU A 62 7.46 -20.36 21.38
C GLU A 62 5.99 -20.80 21.56
N SER A 63 5.34 -21.13 20.44
CA SER A 63 4.03 -21.80 20.37
C SER A 63 2.82 -20.99 20.92
N ASN A 64 1.72 -21.68 21.29
CA ASN A 64 0.35 -21.17 21.49
C ASN A 64 0.13 -20.32 22.77
N GLN A 65 1.12 -19.53 23.18
CA GLN A 65 0.95 -18.56 24.25
C GLN A 65 0.21 -17.30 23.74
N GLY A 66 -0.44 -16.59 24.66
CA GLY A 66 -1.05 -15.27 24.40
C GLY A 66 0.01 -14.19 24.17
N THR A 67 -0.33 -12.93 24.45
CA THR A 67 0.61 -11.80 24.32
C THR A 67 1.85 -12.00 25.20
N LEU A 68 3.02 -12.06 24.56
CA LEU A 68 4.32 -12.15 25.23
C LEU A 68 4.78 -10.75 25.64
N ASN A 69 5.24 -10.59 26.89
CA ASN A 69 5.71 -9.31 27.42
C ASN A 69 7.21 -9.41 27.75
N TYR A 70 8.04 -8.77 26.93
CA TYR A 70 9.50 -8.81 27.06
C TYR A 70 10.02 -7.67 27.94
N LYS A 71 10.24 -7.99 29.21
CA LYS A 71 10.89 -7.09 30.16
C LYS A 71 12.42 -7.21 30.07
N VAL A 72 12.98 -6.66 29.00
CA VAL A 72 14.42 -6.63 28.74
C VAL A 72 14.92 -5.19 28.85
N ASN A 73 15.96 -4.95 29.64
CA ASN A 73 16.58 -3.64 29.76
C ASN A 73 17.82 -3.56 28.87
N VAL A 74 17.98 -2.44 28.18
CA VAL A 74 18.99 -2.22 27.14
C VAL A 74 19.59 -0.83 27.30
N LYS A 75 20.91 -0.70 27.12
CA LYS A 75 21.60 0.59 27.09
C LYS A 75 22.60 0.64 25.92
N LEU A 76 22.55 1.70 25.11
CA LEU A 76 23.54 1.95 24.06
C LEU A 76 24.85 2.50 24.66
N MET A 77 25.97 2.02 24.15
CA MET A 77 27.33 2.41 24.58
C MET A 77 28.12 3.15 23.49
N THR A 78 27.62 3.18 22.26
CA THR A 78 28.22 3.88 21.11
C THR A 78 27.15 4.21 20.07
N ASP A 79 27.51 5.03 19.08
CA ASP A 79 26.67 5.34 17.92
C ASP A 79 26.69 4.17 16.91
N LEU A 80 25.54 3.87 16.33
CA LEU A 80 25.29 2.71 15.49
C LEU A 80 24.94 3.13 14.06
N ASP A 81 25.55 2.49 13.05
CA ASP A 81 25.21 2.68 11.63
C ASP A 81 24.62 1.39 11.04
N MET A 82 23.29 1.37 10.84
CA MET A 82 22.57 0.20 10.35
C MET A 82 22.71 -0.01 8.82
N GLY A 83 23.51 0.80 8.14
CA GLY A 83 23.98 0.58 6.76
C GLY A 83 22.90 0.61 5.68
N ASN A 84 21.69 1.10 5.98
CA ASN A 84 20.49 0.98 5.14
C ASN A 84 20.04 -0.46 4.87
N HIS A 85 20.48 -1.42 5.69
CA HIS A 85 20.01 -2.80 5.61
C HIS A 85 18.66 -2.99 6.30
N LEU A 86 17.91 -4.01 5.89
CA LEU A 86 16.56 -4.27 6.38
C LEU A 86 16.58 -4.71 7.86
N PHE A 87 16.13 -3.82 8.73
CA PHE A 87 15.93 -4.10 10.15
C PHE A 87 14.51 -4.61 10.42
N VAL A 88 14.36 -5.68 11.19
CA VAL A 88 13.07 -6.14 11.69
C VAL A 88 12.76 -5.39 12.99
N PRO A 89 11.55 -4.80 13.17
CA PRO A 89 11.16 -4.14 14.42
C PRO A 89 11.35 -5.01 15.66
N ILE A 90 11.87 -4.44 16.75
CA ILE A 90 11.88 -5.11 18.06
C ILE A 90 10.44 -5.36 18.49
N CYS A 91 10.07 -6.60 18.83
CA CYS A 91 8.67 -6.98 19.08
C CYS A 91 7.72 -6.64 17.91
N GLY A 92 8.15 -6.89 16.67
CA GLY A 92 7.32 -6.74 15.47
C GLY A 92 6.17 -7.76 15.38
N GLY A 93 5.26 -7.55 14.44
CA GLY A 93 4.08 -8.41 14.25
C GLY A 93 2.76 -7.75 14.66
N GLY A 94 1.69 -8.55 14.73
CA GLY A 94 0.32 -8.08 14.94
C GLY A 94 -0.09 -7.90 16.40
N GLY A 95 0.81 -7.45 17.28
CA GLY A 95 0.48 -7.19 18.69
C GLY A 95 0.54 -8.40 19.63
N ASP A 96 1.17 -9.51 19.22
CA ASP A 96 1.34 -10.69 20.09
C ASP A 96 2.66 -10.71 20.88
N ARG A 97 3.49 -9.67 20.71
CA ARG A 97 4.76 -9.42 21.42
C ARG A 97 4.82 -7.96 21.81
N HIS A 98 5.03 -7.66 23.09
CA HIS A 98 5.12 -6.30 23.64
C HIS A 98 6.50 -6.10 24.29
N TYR A 99 7.15 -4.97 24.02
CA TYR A 99 8.32 -4.54 24.78
C TYR A 99 7.88 -3.88 26.09
N THR A 100 8.34 -4.39 27.24
CA THR A 100 7.94 -3.92 28.59
C THR A 100 9.13 -3.63 29.51
N GLY A 101 10.34 -3.60 28.96
CA GLY A 101 11.55 -3.13 29.66
C GLY A 101 11.93 -1.71 29.28
N VAL A 102 13.15 -1.30 29.65
CA VAL A 102 13.70 0.03 29.35
C VAL A 102 14.66 -0.07 28.17
N PHE A 103 14.45 0.74 27.14
CA PHE A 103 15.44 1.00 26.08
C PHE A 103 16.05 2.38 26.32
N ASP A 104 17.30 2.41 26.78
CA ASP A 104 18.07 3.63 27.05
C ASP A 104 19.05 3.91 25.91
N GLY A 105 18.72 4.90 25.08
CA GLY A 105 19.59 5.37 24.01
C GLY A 105 20.85 6.08 24.53
N ASN A 106 20.88 6.50 25.80
CA ASN A 106 22.06 7.09 26.46
C ASN A 106 22.67 8.30 25.73
N GLY A 107 21.87 8.99 24.89
CA GLY A 107 22.30 10.11 24.04
C GLY A 107 22.99 9.71 22.73
N HIS A 108 23.07 8.41 22.42
CA HIS A 108 23.66 7.87 21.19
C HIS A 108 22.69 7.87 20.01
N ILE A 109 23.27 7.87 18.82
CA ILE A 109 22.55 7.89 17.53
C ILE A 109 22.47 6.47 16.96
N ILE A 110 21.30 6.08 16.48
CA ILE A 110 21.14 4.97 15.52
C ILE A 110 20.85 5.60 14.16
N SER A 111 21.75 5.38 13.19
CA SER A 111 21.70 5.98 11.86
C SER A 111 21.40 4.96 10.76
N ASN A 112 20.88 5.44 9.61
CA ASN A 112 20.63 4.66 8.40
C ASN A 112 19.72 3.44 8.62
N LEU A 113 18.75 3.56 9.52
CA LEU A 113 17.80 2.49 9.88
C LEU A 113 16.75 2.32 8.78
N THR A 114 16.78 1.21 8.03
CA THR A 114 15.79 0.90 6.99
C THR A 114 14.82 -0.19 7.42
N ILE A 115 13.52 0.07 7.36
CA ILE A 115 12.46 -0.88 7.72
C ILE A 115 11.41 -0.90 6.61
N ASN A 116 11.23 -2.04 5.93
CA ASN A 116 10.19 -2.21 4.92
C ASN A 116 9.21 -3.32 5.34
N GLY A 117 8.02 -2.92 5.81
CA GLY A 117 7.01 -3.82 6.39
C GLY A 117 6.47 -4.87 5.41
N GLU A 118 6.34 -4.53 4.13
CA GLU A 118 5.93 -5.46 3.06
C GLU A 118 6.99 -6.54 2.85
N THR A 119 8.27 -6.17 2.84
CA THR A 119 9.41 -7.07 2.67
C THR A 119 9.57 -7.99 3.89
N ILE A 120 9.42 -7.45 5.10
CA ILE A 120 9.49 -8.23 6.35
C ILE A 120 8.33 -9.23 6.42
N ALA A 121 7.11 -8.83 6.05
CA ALA A 121 5.95 -9.71 5.98
C ALA A 121 6.20 -10.90 5.02
N LYS A 122 6.78 -10.64 3.84
CA LYS A 122 7.18 -11.69 2.88
C LYS A 122 8.31 -12.58 3.41
N GLN A 123 9.33 -12.02 4.06
CA GLN A 123 10.45 -12.78 4.65
C GLN A 123 10.05 -13.65 5.85
N LYS A 124 9.02 -13.24 6.60
CA LYS A 124 8.51 -13.96 7.77
C LYS A 124 7.33 -14.90 7.47
N ASP A 125 6.84 -14.89 6.23
CA ASP A 125 5.61 -15.61 5.79
C ASP A 125 4.39 -15.34 6.69
N ASP A 126 4.26 -14.07 7.14
CA ASP A 126 3.18 -13.65 8.04
C ASP A 126 2.83 -12.18 7.79
N PRO A 127 1.64 -11.87 7.22
CA PRO A 127 1.26 -10.51 6.86
C PRO A 127 1.18 -9.57 8.06
N ARG A 128 1.03 -10.10 9.28
CA ARG A 128 0.94 -9.30 10.51
C ARG A 128 2.26 -8.57 10.83
N TYR A 129 3.39 -9.02 10.29
CA TYR A 129 4.64 -8.27 10.41
C TYR A 129 4.62 -6.93 9.66
N GLY A 130 3.69 -6.71 8.73
CA GLY A 130 3.45 -5.42 8.10
C GLY A 130 2.54 -4.47 8.90
N GLN A 131 2.01 -4.90 10.05
CA GLN A 131 1.03 -4.11 10.82
C GLN A 131 1.67 -3.00 11.66
N ASN A 132 2.61 -3.36 12.55
CA ASN A 132 3.21 -2.44 13.52
C ASN A 132 4.67 -2.21 13.17
N ILE A 133 4.95 -1.07 12.51
CA ILE A 133 6.23 -0.79 11.85
C ILE A 133 6.89 0.43 12.48
N ALA A 134 7.98 0.18 13.21
CA ALA A 134 8.90 1.19 13.73
C ALA A 134 10.18 0.51 14.23
N PHE A 135 11.10 1.23 14.85
CA PHE A 135 12.21 0.63 15.60
C PHE A 135 11.73 -0.42 16.63
N ILE A 136 10.68 -0.10 17.40
CA ILE A 136 9.95 -1.02 18.28
C ILE A 136 8.52 -1.19 17.74
N GLY A 137 8.12 -2.42 17.39
CA GLY A 137 6.78 -2.71 16.89
C GLY A 137 5.69 -2.32 17.89
N VAL A 138 5.77 -2.83 19.12
CA VAL A 138 4.77 -2.56 20.17
C VAL A 138 5.40 -2.27 21.53
N LEU A 139 5.06 -1.12 22.12
CA LEU A 139 5.40 -0.75 23.51
C LEU A 139 4.22 -1.11 24.43
N GLY A 140 4.48 -1.95 25.43
CA GLY A 140 3.48 -2.44 26.37
C GLY A 140 3.53 -1.76 27.75
N ALA A 141 2.64 -2.21 28.64
CA ALA A 141 2.56 -1.70 30.02
C ALA A 141 3.91 -1.80 30.77
N GLY A 142 4.39 -0.66 31.27
CA GLY A 142 5.68 -0.54 31.96
C GLY A 142 6.90 -0.42 31.05
N GLY A 143 6.73 -0.52 29.73
CA GLY A 143 7.80 -0.28 28.75
C GLY A 143 8.20 1.19 28.72
N LYS A 144 9.50 1.44 28.51
CA LYS A 144 10.06 2.79 28.44
C LYS A 144 11.10 2.89 27.33
N VAL A 145 11.04 3.96 26.54
CA VAL A 145 12.09 4.33 25.58
C VAL A 145 12.57 5.73 25.94
N LYS A 146 13.88 5.92 26.09
CA LYS A 146 14.44 7.23 26.47
C LYS A 146 15.78 7.54 25.82
N ASP A 147 16.10 8.83 25.73
CA ASP A 147 17.42 9.37 25.37
C ASP A 147 17.98 8.81 24.03
N LEU A 148 17.09 8.53 23.07
CA LEU A 148 17.40 7.86 21.80
C LEU A 148 17.26 8.82 20.61
N VAL A 149 18.28 8.88 19.76
CA VAL A 149 18.24 9.62 18.49
C VAL A 149 18.25 8.64 17.32
N LEU A 150 17.27 8.75 16.42
CA LEU A 150 17.23 8.03 15.15
C LEU A 150 17.49 8.98 13.98
N GLU A 151 18.60 8.80 13.27
CA GLU A 151 18.96 9.62 12.10
C GLU A 151 18.82 8.85 10.78
N LYS A 152 18.39 9.55 9.73
CA LYS A 152 18.23 8.99 8.37
C LYS A 152 17.39 7.70 8.37
N VAL A 153 16.30 7.68 9.14
CA VAL A 153 15.35 6.56 9.10
C VAL A 153 14.69 6.49 7.73
N ASN A 154 14.53 5.29 7.18
CA ASN A 154 13.82 5.05 5.93
C ASN A 154 12.80 3.94 6.18
N ILE A 155 11.57 4.34 6.48
CA ILE A 155 10.49 3.43 6.84
C ILE A 155 9.48 3.38 5.72
N GLN A 156 9.20 2.16 5.28
CA GLN A 156 8.26 1.86 4.21
C GLN A 156 7.26 0.82 4.70
N SER A 157 5.97 1.02 4.47
CA SER A 157 4.98 -0.01 4.78
C SER A 157 3.85 -0.04 3.76
N SER A 158 3.47 -1.24 3.34
CA SER A 158 2.19 -1.43 2.67
C SER A 158 1.53 -2.73 3.09
N THR A 159 0.31 -2.61 3.60
CA THR A 159 -0.60 -3.74 3.82
C THR A 159 -2.05 -3.27 3.71
N ASN A 160 -2.97 -4.21 3.52
CA ASN A 160 -4.42 -3.97 3.60
C ASN A 160 -5.08 -4.86 4.67
N ILE A 161 -4.38 -5.08 5.79
CA ILE A 161 -4.89 -5.86 6.93
C ILE A 161 -5.56 -5.00 8.02
N GLY A 162 -5.49 -3.67 7.88
CA GLY A 162 -5.93 -2.70 8.89
C GLY A 162 -7.35 -2.16 8.70
N VAL A 163 -7.93 -1.77 9.82
CA VAL A 163 -9.16 -0.97 9.91
C VAL A 163 -8.95 0.09 10.99
N VAL A 164 -9.31 1.36 10.74
CA VAL A 164 -9.12 2.46 11.70
C VAL A 164 -9.79 2.17 13.03
N GLY A 165 -9.09 2.49 14.12
CA GLY A 165 -9.57 2.32 15.49
C GLY A 165 -9.65 0.87 15.96
N SER A 166 -9.32 -0.12 15.12
CA SER A 166 -9.27 -1.53 15.53
C SER A 166 -7.92 -1.90 16.15
N SER A 167 -7.86 -3.05 16.85
CA SER A 167 -6.60 -3.67 17.30
C SER A 167 -5.69 -4.11 16.13
N ASN A 168 -6.23 -4.16 14.92
CA ASN A 168 -5.54 -4.63 13.73
C ASN A 168 -5.07 -3.46 12.84
N GLN A 169 -5.23 -2.21 13.29
CA GLN A 169 -4.85 -1.03 12.55
C GLN A 169 -3.35 -1.02 12.22
N ILE A 170 -3.03 -0.57 11.00
CA ILE A 170 -1.66 -0.37 10.56
C ILE A 170 -1.10 0.83 11.34
N SER A 171 -0.02 0.62 12.08
CA SER A 171 0.53 1.60 13.01
C SER A 171 2.02 1.78 12.70
N VAL A 172 2.37 2.93 12.12
CA VAL A 172 3.71 3.21 11.60
C VAL A 172 4.31 4.41 12.33
N GLY A 173 5.47 4.24 12.94
CA GLY A 173 6.23 5.31 13.59
C GLY A 173 7.72 5.19 13.35
N ALA A 174 8.52 6.20 13.70
CA ALA A 174 9.97 6.02 13.71
C ALA A 174 10.41 5.17 14.92
N ILE A 175 9.89 5.49 16.11
CA ILE A 175 10.33 4.89 17.37
C ILE A 175 9.42 3.73 17.78
N VAL A 176 8.10 3.95 17.82
CA VAL A 176 7.12 2.92 18.19
C VAL A 176 6.00 2.82 17.15
N GLY A 177 5.65 1.60 16.72
CA GLY A 177 4.53 1.37 15.83
C GLY A 177 3.22 1.59 16.58
N TRP A 178 2.97 0.74 17.59
CA TRP A 178 1.82 0.83 18.48
C TRP A 178 2.27 0.98 19.95
N GLN A 179 1.93 2.10 20.58
CA GLN A 179 2.08 2.31 22.01
C GLN A 179 0.79 1.87 22.71
N GLN A 180 0.76 0.61 23.13
CA GLN A 180 -0.34 0.03 23.92
C GLN A 180 -0.38 0.63 25.34
N SER A 181 0.80 0.90 25.90
CA SER A 181 1.04 1.71 27.11
C SER A 181 2.54 2.02 27.22
N GLY A 182 3.00 2.59 28.35
CA GLY A 182 4.41 2.93 28.57
C GLY A 182 4.72 4.41 28.41
N THR A 183 6.01 4.76 28.40
CA THR A 183 6.49 6.16 28.31
C THR A 183 7.60 6.30 27.26
N ILE A 184 7.53 7.35 26.45
CA ILE A 184 8.62 7.78 25.56
C ILE A 184 9.07 9.18 26.01
N GLU A 185 10.36 9.37 26.26
CA GLU A 185 10.91 10.66 26.74
C GLU A 185 12.26 10.99 26.08
N ASN A 186 12.54 12.27 25.84
CA ASN A 186 13.85 12.76 25.36
C ASN A 186 14.33 12.08 24.06
N CYS A 187 13.42 11.71 23.15
CA CYS A 187 13.76 10.97 21.92
C CYS A 187 13.63 11.86 20.67
N SER A 188 14.46 11.61 19.66
CA SER A 188 14.44 12.38 18.41
C SER A 188 14.46 11.48 17.17
N ALA A 189 13.74 11.85 16.11
CA ALA A 189 13.68 11.10 14.85
C ALA A 189 13.78 12.01 13.61
N PHE A 190 14.67 11.63 12.69
CA PHE A 190 14.98 12.33 11.45
C PHE A 190 15.01 11.34 10.28
N GLY A 191 14.33 11.63 9.17
CA GLY A 191 14.27 10.73 8.01
C GLY A 191 12.94 10.77 7.27
N SER A 192 12.48 9.63 6.74
CA SER A 192 11.23 9.52 5.98
C SER A 192 10.40 8.29 6.34
N ILE A 193 9.08 8.46 6.30
CA ILE A 193 8.07 7.40 6.35
C ILE A 193 7.23 7.48 5.07
N ILE A 194 7.21 6.42 4.27
CA ILE A 194 6.37 6.30 3.06
C ILE A 194 5.44 5.10 3.22
N THR A 195 4.12 5.30 3.19
CA THR A 195 3.17 4.20 3.40
C THR A 195 2.00 4.18 2.44
N SER A 196 1.43 2.98 2.27
CA SER A 196 0.17 2.81 1.54
C SER A 196 -0.73 1.73 2.15
N GLY A 197 -2.04 1.91 2.02
CA GLY A 197 -3.04 0.97 2.50
C GLY A 197 -4.12 1.63 3.36
N ASN A 198 -5.19 0.90 3.60
CA ASN A 198 -6.36 1.43 4.28
C ASN A 198 -6.24 1.33 5.82
N GLY A 199 -6.64 2.39 6.51
CA GLY A 199 -6.72 2.44 7.95
C GLY A 199 -5.37 2.45 8.64
N GLN A 200 -4.67 3.59 8.54
CA GLN A 200 -3.32 3.77 9.06
C GLN A 200 -3.27 4.87 10.13
N GLY A 201 -2.50 4.65 11.19
CA GLY A 201 -1.99 5.73 12.05
C GLY A 201 -0.49 5.86 11.78
N VAL A 202 -0.07 7.00 11.24
CA VAL A 202 1.32 7.24 10.84
C VAL A 202 1.86 8.47 11.57
N GLY A 203 2.85 8.28 12.44
CA GLY A 203 3.40 9.35 13.26
C GLY A 203 4.92 9.46 13.17
N GLY A 204 5.46 10.66 13.35
CA GLY A 204 6.92 10.84 13.35
C GLY A 204 7.62 10.11 14.51
N ILE A 205 6.93 9.90 15.64
CA ILE A 205 7.44 9.14 16.79
C ILE A 205 6.63 7.86 17.02
N VAL A 206 5.29 7.98 17.05
CA VAL A 206 4.35 6.88 17.34
C VAL A 206 3.26 6.77 16.27
N GLY A 207 3.05 5.57 15.71
CA GLY A 207 1.93 5.36 14.78
C GLY A 207 0.56 5.46 15.46
N ASN A 208 0.34 4.64 16.48
CA ASN A 208 -0.94 4.56 17.22
C ASN A 208 -0.70 4.53 18.73
N LEU A 209 -1.39 5.39 19.48
CA LEU A 209 -1.19 5.62 20.92
C LEU A 209 -2.49 5.36 21.69
N HIS A 210 -2.54 4.26 22.44
CA HIS A 210 -3.74 3.84 23.20
C HIS A 210 -3.72 4.26 24.67
N ASN A 211 -2.53 4.50 25.23
CA ASN A 211 -2.32 4.90 26.62
C ASN A 211 -0.87 5.33 26.84
N GLY A 212 -0.62 6.15 27.86
CA GLY A 212 0.72 6.52 28.32
C GLY A 212 1.12 7.94 27.95
N THR A 213 2.42 8.21 28.03
CA THR A 213 2.98 9.56 27.86
C THR A 213 4.03 9.60 26.76
N ILE A 214 4.04 10.69 26.01
CA ILE A 214 5.16 11.09 25.16
C ILE A 214 5.59 12.47 25.64
N THR A 215 6.82 12.59 26.09
CA THR A 215 7.38 13.87 26.56
C THR A 215 8.65 14.18 25.79
N ASN A 216 8.95 15.47 25.62
CA ASN A 216 10.28 15.90 25.20
C ASN A 216 10.78 15.30 23.87
N CYS A 217 9.89 15.06 22.90
CA CYS A 217 10.25 14.38 21.65
C CYS A 217 10.36 15.34 20.45
N LEU A 218 11.36 15.12 19.59
CA LEU A 218 11.57 15.86 18.34
C LEU A 218 11.33 14.96 17.12
N SER A 219 10.57 15.45 16.15
CA SER A 219 10.41 14.80 14.86
C SER A 219 10.62 15.80 13.73
N SER A 220 11.51 15.45 12.80
CA SER A 220 11.60 16.08 11.47
C SER A 220 11.20 15.13 10.34
N VAL A 221 10.64 13.96 10.70
CA VAL A 221 10.36 12.88 9.75
C VAL A 221 9.37 13.36 8.69
N GLU A 222 9.77 13.23 7.42
CA GLU A 222 8.88 13.48 6.29
C GLU A 222 7.92 12.29 6.12
N ILE A 223 6.62 12.53 6.26
CA ILE A 223 5.59 11.48 6.20
C ILE A 223 4.77 11.62 4.93
N ARG A 224 4.73 10.56 4.12
CA ARG A 224 3.93 10.48 2.89
C ARG A 224 3.10 9.20 2.88
N ALA A 225 1.84 9.33 3.27
CA ALA A 225 0.95 8.20 3.51
C ALA A 225 -0.25 8.23 2.55
N SER A 226 -0.64 7.08 2.02
CA SER A 226 -1.72 6.96 1.03
C SER A 226 -2.70 5.82 1.32
N GLY A 227 -3.97 5.98 0.97
CA GLY A 227 -5.04 5.03 1.28
C GLY A 227 -6.25 5.71 1.91
N LYS A 228 -7.25 4.92 2.33
CA LYS A 228 -8.44 5.46 3.00
C LYS A 228 -8.29 5.53 4.50
N ASN A 229 -8.68 6.66 5.09
CA ASN A 229 -8.61 6.94 6.53
C ASN A 229 -7.17 6.75 7.05
N VAL A 230 -6.30 7.68 6.66
CA VAL A 230 -4.86 7.65 6.89
C VAL A 230 -4.48 8.85 7.76
N GLU A 231 -4.31 8.60 9.05
CA GLU A 231 -4.17 9.64 10.05
C GLU A 231 -2.68 9.95 10.27
N VAL A 232 -2.24 11.13 9.84
CA VAL A 232 -0.83 11.55 9.80
C VAL A 232 -0.57 12.61 10.86
N GLY A 233 0.37 12.32 11.77
CA GLY A 233 0.76 13.25 12.82
C GLY A 233 2.27 13.49 12.88
N GLY A 234 2.69 14.73 13.09
CA GLY A 234 4.11 15.05 13.25
C GLY A 234 4.79 14.29 14.41
N ILE A 235 4.04 14.00 15.49
CA ILE A 235 4.48 13.14 16.60
C ILE A 235 3.71 11.82 16.61
N VAL A 236 2.37 11.87 16.59
CA VAL A 236 1.49 10.72 16.76
C VAL A 236 0.45 10.62 15.64
N GLY A 237 0.40 9.52 14.89
CA GLY A 237 -0.61 9.34 13.85
C GLY A 237 -2.04 9.34 14.39
N LEU A 238 -2.30 8.45 15.34
CA LEU A 238 -3.62 8.28 15.96
C LEU A 238 -3.53 8.15 17.49
N THR A 239 -4.50 8.74 18.20
CA THR A 239 -4.74 8.51 19.64
C THR A 239 -6.10 7.86 19.89
N LYS A 240 -6.17 6.94 20.88
CA LYS A 240 -7.37 6.11 21.13
C LYS A 240 -7.46 5.64 22.60
N ASP A 241 -8.64 5.12 22.98
CA ASP A 241 -8.95 4.26 24.14
C ASP A 241 -8.80 4.82 25.57
N ASN A 242 -7.69 5.46 25.95
CA ASN A 242 -7.45 5.93 27.34
C ASN A 242 -6.96 7.38 27.41
N ALA A 243 -6.66 7.85 28.63
CA ALA A 243 -6.06 9.15 28.84
C ALA A 243 -4.61 9.16 28.31
N VAL A 244 -4.29 10.15 27.48
CA VAL A 244 -3.00 10.29 26.79
C VAL A 244 -2.45 11.70 27.04
N THR A 245 -1.16 11.79 27.32
CA THR A 245 -0.45 13.07 27.48
C THR A 245 0.72 13.17 26.52
N ILE A 246 0.73 14.24 25.73
CA ILE A 246 1.84 14.64 24.84
C ILE A 246 2.31 16.00 25.33
N GLN A 247 3.55 16.10 25.81
CA GLN A 247 4.07 17.33 26.44
C GLN A 247 5.44 17.72 25.90
N SER A 248 5.64 19.02 25.64
CA SER A 248 6.92 19.58 25.18
C SER A 248 7.51 18.83 23.98
N CYS A 249 6.66 18.51 22.98
CA CYS A 249 7.08 17.82 21.75
C CYS A 249 7.11 18.78 20.55
N VAL A 250 8.02 18.54 19.60
CA VAL A 250 8.20 19.37 18.41
C VAL A 250 8.14 18.56 17.13
N TYR A 251 7.31 19.01 16.18
CA TYR A 251 7.44 18.62 14.78
C TYR A 251 8.05 19.75 13.95
N GLU A 252 9.32 19.62 13.54
CA GLU A 252 10.02 20.64 12.73
C GLU A 252 10.05 20.33 11.22
N GLY A 253 9.60 19.13 10.83
CA GLY A 253 9.64 18.68 9.43
C GLY A 253 8.76 19.52 8.49
N SER A 254 8.95 19.31 7.19
CA SER A 254 8.32 20.10 6.12
C SER A 254 7.18 19.37 5.40
N ALA A 255 7.00 18.06 5.63
CA ALA A 255 6.09 17.22 4.84
C ALA A 255 5.29 16.27 5.73
N LEU A 256 4.00 16.56 5.86
CA LEU A 256 2.99 15.66 6.41
C LEU A 256 1.87 15.51 5.36
N GLU A 257 1.96 14.45 4.55
CA GLU A 257 1.09 14.25 3.39
C GLU A 257 0.19 13.03 3.63
N SER A 258 -1.13 13.23 3.51
CA SER A 258 -2.16 12.18 3.52
C SER A 258 -3.09 12.33 2.32
N THR A 259 -3.62 11.23 1.78
CA THR A 259 -4.61 11.26 0.69
C THR A 259 -6.03 11.55 1.18
N GLU A 260 -6.86 12.17 0.34
CA GLU A 260 -8.16 12.86 0.57
C GLU A 260 -9.15 12.43 1.69
N THR A 261 -9.02 11.24 2.28
CA THR A 261 -9.92 10.75 3.35
C THR A 261 -9.25 10.55 4.70
N GLY A 262 -7.98 10.95 4.85
CA GLY A 262 -7.25 10.98 6.12
C GLY A 262 -7.01 12.41 6.60
N HIS A 263 -6.63 12.56 7.88
CA HIS A 263 -6.39 13.86 8.51
C HIS A 263 -4.89 14.07 8.76
N VAL A 264 -4.46 15.34 8.71
CA VAL A 264 -3.08 15.76 8.98
C VAL A 264 -3.07 16.71 10.17
N GLY A 265 -2.22 16.45 11.15
CA GLY A 265 -1.99 17.36 12.28
C GLY A 265 -0.51 17.47 12.65
N GLY A 266 -0.07 18.67 13.02
CA GLY A 266 1.33 18.95 13.33
C GLY A 266 1.87 18.19 14.53
N ILE A 267 1.01 17.79 15.48
CA ILE A 267 1.35 16.91 16.61
C ILE A 267 0.62 15.57 16.50
N VAL A 268 -0.72 15.61 16.35
CA VAL A 268 -1.58 14.41 16.29
C VAL A 268 -2.42 14.39 15.02
N GLY A 269 -2.42 13.31 14.25
CA GLY A 269 -3.27 13.19 13.07
C GLY A 269 -4.76 13.18 13.43
N GLN A 270 -5.18 12.19 14.23
CA GLN A 270 -6.56 12.10 14.72
C GLN A 270 -6.65 11.65 16.19
N GLN A 271 -7.69 12.14 16.87
CA GLN A 271 -8.13 11.72 18.19
C GLN A 271 -9.47 10.97 18.08
N LEU A 272 -9.56 9.74 18.64
CA LEU A 272 -10.76 8.88 18.56
C LEU A 272 -11.40 8.60 19.93
N GLY A 273 -12.72 8.82 19.99
CA GLY A 273 -13.59 8.53 21.14
C GLY A 273 -13.50 9.58 22.26
N ASP A 274 -14.37 9.49 23.27
CA ASP A 274 -14.55 10.56 24.28
C ASP A 274 -13.47 10.63 25.37
N LYS A 275 -12.25 10.17 25.07
CA LYS A 275 -11.17 9.95 26.03
C LYS A 275 -10.20 11.13 26.05
N ALA A 276 -9.66 11.42 27.23
CA ALA A 276 -8.88 12.63 27.45
C ALA A 276 -7.54 12.58 26.71
N LEU A 277 -7.38 13.44 25.70
CA LEU A 277 -6.10 13.76 25.09
C LEU A 277 -5.65 15.12 25.61
N VAL A 278 -4.45 15.19 26.18
CA VAL A 278 -3.83 16.43 26.64
C VAL A 278 -2.55 16.65 25.84
N VAL A 279 -2.53 17.69 25.01
CA VAL A 279 -1.35 18.17 24.30
C VAL A 279 -0.91 19.48 24.95
N GLU A 280 0.29 19.52 25.52
CA GLU A 280 0.81 20.66 26.28
C GLU A 280 2.16 21.13 25.74
N SER A 281 2.38 22.45 25.76
CA SER A 281 3.67 23.10 25.45
C SER A 281 4.36 22.58 24.18
N SER A 282 3.60 22.17 23.17
CA SER A 282 4.11 21.49 21.98
C SER A 282 4.03 22.38 20.75
N PHE A 283 4.97 22.25 19.82
CA PHE A 283 5.10 23.15 18.67
C PHE A 283 5.22 22.37 17.36
N TYR A 284 4.63 22.89 16.28
CA TYR A 284 4.73 22.25 14.97
C TYR A 284 5.02 23.27 13.89
N ASN A 285 5.61 22.82 12.79
CA ASN A 285 5.86 23.65 11.63
C ASN A 285 4.53 24.02 10.96
N SER A 286 4.16 25.30 11.03
CA SER A 286 2.93 25.82 10.43
C SER A 286 2.89 25.76 8.91
N GLU A 287 3.99 25.39 8.26
CA GLU A 287 4.05 25.18 6.80
C GLU A 287 3.76 23.71 6.42
N ALA A 288 3.69 22.80 7.39
CA ALA A 288 3.44 21.37 7.19
C ALA A 288 2.05 20.90 7.65
N ALA A 289 1.36 21.66 8.51
CA ALA A 289 0.00 21.37 8.96
C ALA A 289 -0.75 22.64 9.39
N ASP A 290 -2.07 22.69 9.15
CA ASP A 290 -2.93 23.81 9.52
C ASP A 290 -3.37 23.80 11.01
N ALA A 291 -3.27 22.65 11.66
CA ALA A 291 -3.70 22.43 13.05
C ALA A 291 -2.74 21.49 13.80
N GLY A 292 -2.74 21.57 15.13
CA GLY A 292 -1.94 20.71 15.99
C GLY A 292 -2.49 19.29 16.07
N ILE A 293 -3.81 19.20 16.28
CA ILE A 293 -4.59 17.97 16.11
C ILE A 293 -5.41 18.09 14.82
N GLY A 294 -5.20 17.19 13.86
CA GLY A 294 -5.86 17.24 12.55
C GLY A 294 -7.37 16.98 12.60
N GLN A 295 -7.81 16.06 13.46
CA GLN A 295 -9.22 15.78 13.71
C GLN A 295 -9.48 15.37 15.16
N ILE A 296 -10.51 15.96 15.78
CA ILE A 296 -10.94 15.67 17.16
C ILE A 296 -12.35 15.08 17.11
N ASN A 297 -12.53 13.86 17.64
CA ASN A 297 -13.82 13.17 17.68
C ASN A 297 -14.40 13.01 19.10
N GLY A 298 -13.71 13.47 20.14
CA GLY A 298 -14.12 13.37 21.54
C GLY A 298 -14.09 14.68 22.31
N GLU A 299 -15.03 14.83 23.26
CA GLU A 299 -15.27 16.07 24.01
C GLU A 299 -14.17 16.43 25.04
N ASN A 300 -13.29 15.49 25.41
CA ASN A 300 -12.30 15.66 26.49
C ASN A 300 -10.88 16.02 25.99
N THR A 301 -10.76 16.63 24.81
CA THR A 301 -9.46 16.98 24.20
C THR A 301 -9.00 18.38 24.61
N GLN A 302 -7.76 18.51 25.04
CA GLN A 302 -7.07 19.78 25.30
C GLN A 302 -5.90 19.92 24.33
N ASP A 303 -6.01 20.84 23.37
CA ASP A 303 -4.91 21.18 22.45
C ASP A 303 -4.24 22.49 22.87
N GLY A 304 -3.10 22.38 23.55
CA GLY A 304 -2.21 23.48 23.89
C GLY A 304 -1.04 23.63 22.93
N SER A 305 -1.08 23.00 21.74
CA SER A 305 0.00 23.11 20.76
C SER A 305 -0.07 24.39 19.92
N LYS A 306 1.05 24.77 19.29
CA LYS A 306 1.17 26.00 18.50
C LYS A 306 1.90 25.78 17.17
N GLY A 307 1.26 26.18 16.08
CA GLY A 307 1.85 26.21 14.76
C GLY A 307 2.72 27.46 14.59
N VAL A 308 4.00 27.27 14.26
CA VAL A 308 4.97 28.36 14.09
C VAL A 308 5.97 28.03 12.99
N LYS A 309 6.61 29.04 12.40
CA LYS A 309 7.73 28.83 11.48
C LYS A 309 8.99 28.53 12.27
N LYS A 310 9.71 27.46 11.91
CA LYS A 310 10.90 26.94 12.64
C LYS A 310 10.61 26.68 14.13
N PRO A 311 9.78 25.68 14.47
CA PRO A 311 9.36 25.40 15.85
C PRO A 311 10.51 24.92 16.76
N ASN A 312 11.58 24.37 16.18
CA ASN A 312 12.83 24.07 16.88
C ASN A 312 13.79 25.27 16.81
N SER A 313 13.33 26.43 17.28
CA SER A 313 14.16 27.63 17.43
C SER A 313 14.10 28.15 18.86
N GLU A 314 15.14 28.89 19.26
CA GLU A 314 15.33 29.39 20.62
C GLU A 314 14.05 29.94 21.28
N PRO A 315 13.26 30.86 20.67
CA PRO A 315 12.07 31.41 21.32
C PRO A 315 11.05 30.36 21.76
N PHE A 316 10.86 29.30 20.97
CA PHE A 316 9.88 28.25 21.27
C PHE A 316 10.44 27.20 22.22
N ILE A 317 11.72 26.85 22.07
CA ILE A 317 12.44 26.03 23.03
C ILE A 317 12.42 26.69 24.43
N CYS A 318 12.35 28.02 24.52
CA CYS A 318 12.31 28.74 25.80
C CYS A 318 10.99 28.48 26.51
N VAL A 319 9.88 28.65 25.78
CA VAL A 319 8.52 28.40 26.28
C VAL A 319 8.31 26.92 26.62
N MET A 320 8.85 25.98 25.83
CA MET A 320 8.82 24.54 26.15
C MET A 320 9.50 24.18 27.47
N ASN A 321 10.54 24.94 27.82
CA ASN A 321 11.32 24.78 29.05
C ASN A 321 10.80 25.63 30.22
N GLY A 322 9.59 26.20 30.12
CA GLY A 322 8.99 27.02 31.17
C GLY A 322 9.56 28.44 31.28
N GLY A 323 10.43 28.85 30.35
CA GLY A 323 11.02 30.19 30.32
C GLY A 323 10.19 31.23 29.55
N VAL A 324 10.53 32.49 29.76
CA VAL A 324 9.97 33.65 29.06
C VAL A 324 11.01 34.19 28.07
N TRP A 325 10.70 34.17 26.78
CA TRP A 325 11.57 34.73 25.76
C TRP A 325 11.48 36.26 25.72
N THR A 326 12.63 36.94 25.65
CA THR A 326 12.71 38.41 25.57
C THR A 326 13.32 38.84 24.23
N GLU A 327 12.47 39.24 23.29
CA GLU A 327 12.87 39.59 21.92
C GLU A 327 13.89 40.72 21.85
N SER A 328 13.81 41.73 22.73
CA SER A 328 14.69 42.89 22.70
C SER A 328 16.15 42.59 23.09
N SER A 329 16.40 41.45 23.73
CA SER A 329 17.74 41.01 24.15
C SER A 329 18.17 39.67 23.55
N GLY A 330 17.27 38.94 22.87
CA GLY A 330 17.55 37.60 22.38
C GLY A 330 17.83 36.58 23.49
N THR A 331 17.16 36.72 24.64
CA THR A 331 17.44 35.90 25.84
C THR A 331 16.19 35.24 26.40
N CYS A 332 16.31 33.97 26.76
CA CYS A 332 15.33 33.25 27.59
C CYS A 332 15.57 33.52 29.09
N SER A 333 14.53 33.91 29.82
CA SER A 333 14.54 33.97 31.29
C SER A 333 13.72 32.82 31.88
N ILE A 334 14.41 31.89 32.53
CA ILE A 334 13.85 30.77 33.28
C ILE A 334 13.76 31.11 34.77
N THR A 335 12.76 30.58 35.47
CA THR A 335 12.69 30.63 36.94
C THR A 335 13.90 29.89 37.53
N GLU A 336 14.45 30.36 38.66
CA GLU A 336 15.57 29.67 39.34
C GLU A 336 15.21 28.20 39.65
N GLY A 337 15.78 27.28 38.87
CA GLY A 337 15.64 25.83 39.06
C GLY A 337 15.41 25.01 37.79
N GLU A 338 14.74 25.58 36.77
CA GLU A 338 14.39 24.83 35.53
C GLU A 338 15.44 25.00 34.42
N THR A 339 15.52 24.07 33.46
CA THR A 339 16.64 23.96 32.50
C THR A 339 16.23 24.39 31.10
N TRP A 340 17.05 25.25 30.48
CA TRP A 340 16.83 25.79 29.13
C TRP A 340 17.93 25.29 28.18
N PHE A 341 17.55 24.86 26.98
CA PHE A 341 18.45 24.29 25.98
C PHE A 341 18.58 25.21 24.76
N THR A 342 19.81 25.38 24.27
CA THR A 342 20.10 25.91 22.93
C THR A 342 21.03 24.92 22.21
N GLY A 343 20.69 24.60 20.97
CA GLY A 343 21.40 23.63 20.14
C GLY A 343 20.48 23.06 19.06
N ASP A 344 20.98 22.98 17.83
CA ASP A 344 20.17 22.87 16.61
C ASP A 344 19.44 21.52 16.38
N SER A 345 19.35 20.61 17.36
CA SER A 345 18.88 19.23 17.12
C SER A 345 18.33 18.45 18.34
N ALA A 346 17.92 19.10 19.43
CA ALA A 346 17.34 18.36 20.57
C ALA A 346 16.25 19.14 21.33
N VAL A 347 15.17 18.42 21.67
CA VAL A 347 14.07 18.91 22.51
C VAL A 347 14.38 18.71 24.00
N SER A 348 13.67 19.47 24.86
CA SER A 348 13.76 19.60 26.33
C SER A 348 14.25 18.37 27.11
N LEU A 349 14.98 18.58 28.22
CA LEU A 349 15.52 17.49 29.06
C LEU A 349 14.78 17.30 30.40
N LYS A 350 13.47 17.56 30.45
CA LYS A 350 12.64 17.39 31.67
C LYS A 350 12.50 15.93 32.18
N GLY A 351 13.15 14.95 31.54
CA GLY A 351 13.01 13.51 31.82
C GLY A 351 14.12 12.86 32.67
N TYR A 352 15.25 13.54 32.91
CA TYR A 352 16.27 13.01 33.82
C TYR A 352 15.78 13.10 35.28
N GLY A 353 15.89 12.02 36.05
CA GLY A 353 15.38 11.92 37.43
C GLY A 353 16.06 12.82 38.47
N ALA A 354 16.93 13.73 38.03
CA ALA A 354 17.51 14.85 38.75
C ALA A 354 17.75 15.98 37.73
N ASP A 355 17.58 17.24 38.16
CA ASP A 355 17.84 18.42 37.30
C ASP A 355 19.25 18.34 36.70
N GLY A 356 19.44 18.72 35.43
CA GLY A 356 20.76 18.68 34.79
C GLY A 356 20.76 19.10 33.32
N PHE A 357 21.95 19.11 32.73
CA PHE A 357 22.19 19.65 31.38
C PHE A 357 23.06 18.71 30.55
N MET A 358 22.82 18.68 29.24
CA MET A 358 23.75 18.08 28.29
C MET A 358 24.89 19.06 28.00
N VAL A 359 26.12 18.65 28.29
CA VAL A 359 27.34 19.41 28.01
C VAL A 359 27.96 18.89 26.71
N THR A 360 28.21 19.79 25.76
CA THR A 360 28.81 19.46 24.46
C THR A 360 30.31 19.77 24.51
N PHE A 361 31.13 18.85 24.02
CA PHE A 361 32.57 19.04 23.90
C PHE A 361 32.91 19.27 22.43
N ASN A 362 33.55 20.39 22.15
CA ASN A 362 33.96 20.81 20.82
C ASN A 362 35.48 20.68 20.70
N ALA A 363 35.96 19.95 19.68
CA ALA A 363 37.39 19.80 19.41
C ALA A 363 38.04 21.09 18.88
N ASN A 364 37.27 22.15 18.67
CA ASN A 364 37.70 23.42 18.09
C ASN A 364 38.29 23.16 16.69
N GLU A 365 39.47 23.67 16.38
CA GLU A 365 40.21 23.38 15.13
C GLU A 365 40.82 21.96 15.07
N GLY A 366 40.59 21.11 16.09
CA GLY A 366 40.96 19.70 16.07
C GLY A 366 39.81 18.78 15.67
N ALA A 367 40.08 17.48 15.58
CA ALA A 367 39.10 16.45 15.24
C ALA A 367 38.95 15.42 16.37
N PHE A 368 37.70 15.01 16.63
CA PHE A 368 37.43 13.79 17.40
C PHE A 368 37.54 12.55 16.49
N PRO A 369 38.00 11.40 17.02
CA PRO A 369 37.87 10.11 16.32
C PRO A 369 36.41 9.77 15.93
N ALA A 370 36.25 8.90 14.94
CA ALA A 370 34.93 8.36 14.57
C ALA A 370 34.28 7.61 15.75
N LYS A 371 32.95 7.72 15.88
CA LYS A 371 32.14 7.16 17.00
C LYS A 371 32.53 7.66 18.42
N ALA A 372 33.34 8.71 18.53
CA ALA A 372 33.68 9.32 19.82
C ALA A 372 32.48 9.95 20.53
N LYS A 373 32.42 9.83 21.87
CA LYS A 373 31.43 10.50 22.71
C LYS A 373 31.73 12.00 22.80
N LYS A 374 30.89 12.83 22.17
CA LYS A 374 31.02 14.31 22.11
C LYS A 374 30.12 15.07 23.08
N ARG A 375 29.19 14.38 23.74
CA ARG A 375 28.21 14.96 24.66
C ARG A 375 28.06 14.10 25.92
N LYS A 376 27.81 14.74 27.07
CA LYS A 376 27.58 14.06 28.37
C LYS A 376 26.49 14.80 29.15
N PHE A 377 25.51 14.06 29.67
CA PHE A 377 24.55 14.63 30.62
C PHE A 377 25.19 14.73 32.01
N ILE A 378 25.03 15.87 32.67
CA ILE A 378 25.58 16.15 34.00
C ILE A 378 24.48 16.80 34.87
N GLU A 379 24.27 16.29 36.09
CA GLU A 379 23.30 16.83 37.05
C GLU A 379 23.66 18.28 37.47
N ARG A 380 22.66 19.14 37.63
CA ARG A 380 22.76 20.55 38.04
C ARG A 380 23.57 20.66 39.32
N GLY A 381 24.58 21.52 39.32
CA GLY A 381 25.47 21.74 40.46
C GLY A 381 26.62 20.73 40.60
N LYS A 382 26.73 19.70 39.73
CA LYS A 382 27.94 18.88 39.67
C LYS A 382 29.03 19.58 38.86
N THR A 383 30.28 19.31 39.22
CA THR A 383 31.45 19.75 38.47
C THR A 383 31.46 19.17 37.06
N ILE A 384 31.82 20.00 36.08
CA ILE A 384 32.02 19.57 34.70
C ILE A 384 33.40 18.94 34.56
N THR A 385 33.45 17.75 33.99
CA THR A 385 34.69 17.01 33.79
C THR A 385 34.72 16.41 32.38
N GLY A 386 35.90 16.42 31.75
CA GLY A 386 36.13 15.78 30.45
C GLY A 386 36.31 14.27 30.53
N ASP A 387 35.89 13.63 31.62
CA ASP A 387 35.93 12.17 31.79
C ASP A 387 34.84 11.51 30.94
N GLU A 388 35.15 10.33 30.37
CA GLU A 388 34.36 9.65 29.33
C GLU A 388 34.33 10.35 27.96
N ILE A 389 34.86 11.57 27.83
CA ILE A 389 35.00 12.25 26.53
C ILE A 389 36.31 11.81 25.89
N THR A 390 36.26 11.43 24.61
CA THR A 390 37.45 11.02 23.86
C THR A 390 38.35 12.24 23.61
N THR A 391 39.64 12.16 23.93
CA THR A 391 40.59 13.24 23.62
C THR A 391 40.65 13.47 22.10
N PRO A 392 40.45 14.70 21.61
CA PRO A 392 40.59 15.03 20.19
C PRO A 392 42.07 15.07 19.78
N VAL A 393 42.34 15.19 18.47
CA VAL A 393 43.69 15.36 17.90
C VAL A 393 43.75 16.54 16.93
N ARG A 394 44.92 17.19 16.82
CA ARG A 394 45.22 18.26 15.86
C ARG A 394 46.68 18.13 15.44
N GLU A 395 46.96 18.13 14.14
CA GLU A 395 48.33 18.04 13.63
C GLU A 395 49.11 19.32 13.91
N GLY A 396 50.35 19.21 14.41
CA GLY A 396 51.20 20.35 14.78
C GLY A 396 50.90 21.00 16.15
N PHE A 397 49.91 20.51 16.90
CA PHE A 397 49.48 21.10 18.18
C PHE A 397 49.39 20.05 19.29
N ALA A 398 49.72 20.44 20.52
CA ALA A 398 49.47 19.67 21.72
C ALA A 398 48.08 20.01 22.30
N PHE A 399 47.34 18.99 22.73
CA PHE A 399 46.10 19.18 23.50
C PHE A 399 46.46 19.66 24.91
N ALA A 400 46.20 20.93 25.22
CA ALA A 400 46.51 21.52 26.52
C ALA A 400 45.40 21.29 27.56
N GLY A 401 44.15 21.11 27.12
CA GLY A 401 43.02 20.81 27.99
C GLY A 401 41.70 21.35 27.45
N TRP A 402 40.77 21.61 28.37
CA TRP A 402 39.42 22.08 28.07
C TRP A 402 39.18 23.50 28.63
N ALA A 403 38.39 24.31 27.94
CA ALA A 403 38.03 25.67 28.36
C ALA A 403 36.56 26.02 28.07
N LEU A 404 36.11 27.16 28.63
CA LEU A 404 34.71 27.61 28.59
C LEU A 404 34.35 28.44 27.35
N THR A 405 35.33 28.88 26.56
CA THR A 405 35.15 29.69 25.35
C THR A 405 36.02 29.15 24.22
N SER A 406 35.61 29.38 22.96
CA SER A 406 36.30 28.86 21.76
C SER A 406 37.62 29.55 21.44
N ASP A 407 37.83 30.75 21.99
CA ASP A 407 38.99 31.63 21.85
C ASP A 407 39.97 31.51 23.05
N ALA A 408 39.78 30.53 23.93
CA ALA A 408 40.63 30.34 25.09
C ALA A 408 42.00 29.75 24.71
N ASN A 409 43.05 30.54 24.89
CA ASN A 409 44.45 30.13 24.64
C ASN A 409 45.08 29.32 25.79
N GLU A 410 44.39 29.19 26.93
CA GLU A 410 44.81 28.39 28.09
C GLU A 410 43.63 27.55 28.61
N PRO A 411 43.86 26.31 29.05
CA PRO A 411 42.81 25.46 29.63
C PRO A 411 42.30 26.07 30.94
N ALA A 412 40.99 25.91 31.20
CA ALA A 412 40.39 26.37 32.44
C ALA A 412 40.89 25.51 33.62
N SER A 413 41.33 26.17 34.70
CA SER A 413 41.74 25.50 35.95
C SER A 413 40.58 24.82 36.69
N ASP A 414 39.35 25.28 36.42
CA ASP A 414 38.09 24.66 36.81
C ASP A 414 37.07 24.93 35.68
N LEU A 415 36.39 23.88 35.21
CA LEU A 415 35.27 24.02 34.26
C LEU A 415 33.96 24.43 34.97
N GLY A 416 33.99 24.51 36.30
CA GLY A 416 32.90 24.95 37.14
C GLY A 416 31.83 23.88 37.31
N GLN A 417 30.70 24.31 37.89
CA GLN A 417 29.52 23.47 38.03
C GLN A 417 28.55 23.70 36.88
N VAL A 418 27.92 22.63 36.40
CA VAL A 418 26.90 22.74 35.35
C VAL A 418 25.64 23.40 35.92
N ASN A 419 25.30 24.58 35.39
CA ASN A 419 24.15 25.39 35.82
C ASN A 419 23.34 25.95 34.63
N LYS A 420 23.78 25.67 33.41
CA LYS A 420 23.17 25.98 32.12
C LYS A 420 23.70 24.99 31.08
N VAL A 421 23.09 24.94 29.89
CA VAL A 421 23.71 24.31 28.72
C VAL A 421 24.96 25.10 28.32
N MET A 422 26.02 24.39 27.98
CA MET A 422 27.30 24.98 27.61
C MET A 422 28.11 24.05 26.72
N THR A 423 28.87 24.66 25.82
CA THR A 423 29.91 24.01 25.03
C THR A 423 31.25 24.22 25.72
N ILE A 424 32.01 23.14 25.84
CA ILE A 424 33.39 23.12 26.36
C ILE A 424 34.31 22.93 25.16
N TYR A 425 35.34 23.77 25.04
CA TYR A 425 36.20 23.85 23.85
C TYR A 425 37.59 23.29 24.15
N ALA A 426 38.15 22.55 23.20
CA ALA A 426 39.53 22.07 23.29
C ALA A 426 40.51 23.24 23.11
N VAL A 427 41.49 23.33 24.01
CA VAL A 427 42.60 24.28 23.94
C VAL A 427 43.80 23.58 23.31
N TRP A 428 44.32 24.21 22.26
CA TRP A 428 45.44 23.73 21.46
C TRP A 428 46.62 24.67 21.66
N LYS A 429 47.80 24.11 21.95
CA LYS A 429 49.05 24.86 21.94
C LYS A 429 49.90 24.41 20.75
N PRO A 430 50.39 25.33 19.90
CA PRO A 430 51.35 25.01 18.85
C PRO A 430 52.55 24.23 19.40
N VAL A 431 53.10 23.34 18.59
CA VAL A 431 54.40 22.71 18.83
C VAL A 431 55.37 23.26 17.80
N TYR A 432 56.38 23.99 18.28
CA TYR A 432 57.37 24.66 17.43
C TYR A 432 58.68 23.89 17.36
N ALA A 433 59.28 23.83 16.18
CA ALA A 433 60.66 23.41 16.02
C ALA A 433 61.61 24.55 16.43
N VAL A 434 62.60 24.23 17.25
CA VAL A 434 63.68 25.15 17.65
C VAL A 434 64.99 24.60 17.13
N THR A 435 65.62 25.34 16.23
CA THR A 435 66.93 25.00 15.66
C THR A 435 68.03 25.65 16.48
N LEU A 436 69.09 24.93 16.76
CA LEU A 436 70.27 25.41 17.46
C LEU A 436 71.42 25.37 16.45
N SER A 437 71.95 26.53 16.07
CA SER A 437 72.96 26.68 15.01
C SER A 437 74.32 27.01 15.61
N ALA A 438 75.24 26.04 15.58
CA ALA A 438 76.58 26.16 16.15
C ALA A 438 77.54 26.99 15.28
N ALA A 439 77.12 27.36 14.06
CA ALA A 439 77.96 28.02 13.06
C ALA A 439 78.61 29.33 13.57
N PRO A 440 79.86 29.63 13.17
CA PRO A 440 80.74 28.85 12.30
C PRO A 440 81.46 27.67 12.99
N GLY A 441 81.07 27.32 14.23
CA GLY A 441 81.44 26.06 14.90
C GLY A 441 80.52 24.88 14.54
N LYS A 442 80.67 23.76 15.27
CA LYS A 442 79.90 22.52 15.10
C LYS A 442 79.58 21.86 16.44
N PHE A 443 78.51 21.07 16.48
CA PHE A 443 78.18 20.17 17.58
C PHE A 443 79.14 18.95 17.63
N PRO A 444 79.27 18.26 18.78
CA PRO A 444 80.19 17.13 18.94
C PRO A 444 79.94 15.92 18.01
N ASN A 445 78.71 15.78 17.50
CA ASN A 445 78.35 14.77 16.50
C ASN A 445 78.76 15.15 15.06
N GLY A 446 79.29 16.35 14.84
CA GLY A 446 79.75 16.86 13.54
C GLY A 446 78.72 17.71 12.77
N ASN A 447 77.50 17.84 13.27
CA ASN A 447 76.45 18.67 12.68
C ASN A 447 76.72 20.16 12.96
N GLU A 448 76.25 21.03 12.06
CA GLU A 448 76.23 22.49 12.28
C GLU A 448 74.94 22.93 12.98
N GLU A 449 73.86 22.15 12.86
CA GLU A 449 72.54 22.44 13.43
C GLU A 449 71.91 21.21 14.10
N GLU A 450 71.12 21.44 15.15
CA GLU A 450 70.34 20.42 15.87
C GLU A 450 68.94 20.98 16.18
N THR A 451 67.90 20.14 16.18
CA THR A 451 66.50 20.58 16.36
C THR A 451 65.85 19.95 17.59
N VAL A 452 65.16 20.77 18.39
CA VAL A 452 64.33 20.32 19.52
C VAL A 452 62.89 20.83 19.36
N LEU A 453 61.90 19.97 19.62
CA LEU A 453 60.49 20.33 19.60
C LEU A 453 60.05 20.88 20.97
N VAL A 454 59.36 22.02 20.98
CA VAL A 454 58.94 22.73 22.21
C VAL A 454 57.48 23.16 22.07
N VAL A 455 56.66 22.91 23.10
CA VAL A 455 55.27 23.38 23.14
C VAL A 455 55.26 24.89 23.41
N GLU A 456 54.34 25.63 22.78
CA GLU A 456 54.17 27.06 23.01
C GLU A 456 54.03 27.39 24.52
N GLY A 457 54.79 28.39 24.98
CA GLY A 457 54.85 28.79 26.38
C GLY A 457 55.85 28.01 27.23
N GLU A 458 56.40 26.90 26.74
CA GLU A 458 57.50 26.18 27.40
C GLU A 458 58.88 26.75 27.02
N ARG A 459 59.89 26.48 27.86
CA ARG A 459 61.28 26.92 27.66
C ARG A 459 62.09 25.91 26.87
N VAL A 460 62.96 26.38 25.98
CA VAL A 460 63.96 25.54 25.33
C VAL A 460 64.84 24.86 26.40
N SER A 461 64.99 23.54 26.30
CA SER A 461 65.91 22.78 27.15
C SER A 461 66.92 22.02 26.30
N VAL A 462 68.20 22.32 26.52
CA VAL A 462 69.34 21.64 25.87
C VAL A 462 69.94 20.54 26.76
N ASN A 463 69.25 20.14 27.83
CA ASN A 463 69.79 19.25 28.88
C ASN A 463 70.11 17.83 28.41
N ASN A 464 69.64 17.43 27.22
CA ASN A 464 69.92 16.13 26.59
C ASN A 464 70.79 16.28 25.32
N LEU A 465 71.44 17.43 25.13
CA LEU A 465 72.24 17.77 23.94
C LEU A 465 73.69 18.08 24.33
N GLU A 466 74.66 17.64 23.53
CA GLU A 466 76.08 17.96 23.72
C GLU A 466 76.43 19.28 23.01
N LEU A 467 77.01 20.26 23.71
CA LEU A 467 77.13 21.65 23.23
C LEU A 467 78.45 21.97 22.48
N PRO A 468 78.47 22.96 21.58
CA PRO A 468 79.70 23.48 20.94
C PRO A 468 80.59 24.25 21.94
N PHE A 469 81.90 24.34 21.65
CA PHE A 469 82.91 24.87 22.59
C PHE A 469 83.77 26.02 22.04
N THR A 470 84.35 25.87 20.86
CA THR A 470 85.17 26.89 20.20
C THR A 470 85.12 26.71 18.69
N TYR A 471 85.26 27.79 17.93
CA TYR A 471 85.76 27.71 16.56
C TYR A 471 87.07 28.50 16.46
N THR A 472 87.90 28.13 15.49
CA THR A 472 89.05 28.93 15.07
C THR A 472 88.72 29.42 13.68
N ASP A 473 88.77 30.72 13.44
CA ASP A 473 88.57 31.22 12.09
C ASP A 473 89.69 30.70 11.17
N ALA A 474 89.30 30.12 10.03
CA ALA A 474 90.19 29.41 9.14
C ALA A 474 91.13 30.35 8.38
N GLU A 475 90.79 31.63 8.27
CA GLU A 475 91.55 32.62 7.50
C GLU A 475 92.48 33.47 8.39
N SER A 476 91.97 33.98 9.52
CA SER A 476 92.76 34.84 10.43
C SER A 476 93.55 34.07 11.49
N SER A 477 93.24 32.79 11.75
CA SER A 477 93.68 32.04 12.94
C SER A 477 93.24 32.66 14.28
N THR A 478 92.37 33.68 14.27
CA THR A 478 91.80 34.27 15.48
C THR A 478 90.87 33.25 16.14
N LYS A 479 91.08 33.03 17.44
CA LYS A 479 90.31 32.05 18.20
C LYS A 479 89.17 32.74 18.94
N TYR A 480 87.96 32.49 18.48
CA TYR A 480 86.72 32.92 19.10
C TYR A 480 86.20 31.83 20.07
N TYR A 481 85.53 32.24 21.14
CA TYR A 481 85.12 31.35 22.24
C TYR A 481 83.60 31.33 22.38
N PHE A 482 83.00 30.14 22.52
CA PHE A 482 81.55 30.01 22.62
C PHE A 482 81.09 30.62 23.93
N LYS A 483 80.46 31.80 23.82
CA LYS A 483 80.01 32.56 24.99
C LYS A 483 78.62 32.12 25.48
N GLY A 484 77.89 31.39 24.64
CA GLY A 484 76.55 30.88 24.89
C GLY A 484 75.67 31.04 23.65
N TRP A 485 74.36 30.87 23.83
CA TRP A 485 73.36 31.02 22.76
C TRP A 485 72.78 32.45 22.77
N ALA A 486 72.67 33.06 21.59
CA ALA A 486 71.88 34.26 21.34
C ALA A 486 70.64 33.95 20.49
N SER A 487 69.73 34.92 20.40
CA SER A 487 68.61 34.86 19.44
C SER A 487 69.04 35.23 18.01
N GLU A 488 70.27 35.70 17.81
CA GLU A 488 70.75 36.30 16.56
C GLU A 488 72.18 35.83 16.25
N SER A 489 72.46 35.61 14.96
CA SER A 489 73.77 35.13 14.50
C SER A 489 74.84 36.23 14.60
N GLY A 490 76.03 35.89 15.10
CA GLY A 490 77.13 36.83 15.26
C GLY A 490 77.00 37.81 16.44
N ALA A 491 76.03 37.60 17.33
CA ALA A 491 75.90 38.41 18.54
C ALA A 491 77.15 38.32 19.44
N LEU A 492 77.43 39.42 20.16
CA LEU A 492 78.63 39.60 20.99
C LEU A 492 78.45 39.17 22.46
N GLU A 493 77.20 39.09 22.92
CA GLU A 493 76.77 38.67 24.27
C GLU A 493 75.76 37.52 24.17
N ALA A 494 75.75 36.64 25.18
CA ALA A 494 74.90 35.44 25.21
C ALA A 494 73.74 35.59 26.20
N LEU A 495 72.69 34.78 26.03
CA LEU A 495 71.51 34.78 26.89
C LEU A 495 71.79 34.04 28.21
N ASP A 496 71.50 34.70 29.34
CA ASP A 496 71.56 34.09 30.68
C ASP A 496 70.51 32.97 30.88
N VAL A 497 69.40 33.02 30.15
CA VAL A 497 68.29 32.05 30.20
C VAL A 497 67.78 31.82 28.78
N LEU A 498 67.68 30.55 28.37
CA LEU A 498 67.09 30.20 27.07
C LEU A 498 65.60 30.57 27.02
N PRO A 499 65.10 31.05 25.86
CA PRO A 499 63.77 31.65 25.78
C PRO A 499 62.64 30.65 26.00
N THR A 500 61.51 31.18 26.45
CA THR A 500 60.20 30.57 26.21
C THR A 500 59.87 30.71 24.73
N ILE A 501 59.25 29.69 24.13
CA ILE A 501 58.99 29.62 22.69
C ILE A 501 57.54 29.97 22.38
N THR A 502 57.35 30.83 21.38
CA THR A 502 56.05 31.32 20.88
C THR A 502 56.02 31.41 19.34
N ALA A 503 57.03 30.82 18.69
CA ALA A 503 57.21 30.71 17.24
C ALA A 503 58.39 29.76 16.97
N GLU A 504 58.51 29.20 15.77
CA GLU A 504 59.75 28.53 15.36
C GLU A 504 60.93 29.50 15.49
N LYS A 505 62.08 29.01 15.99
CA LYS A 505 63.21 29.88 16.32
C LYS A 505 64.54 29.20 16.13
N THR A 506 65.47 29.89 15.49
CA THR A 506 66.89 29.53 15.52
C THR A 506 67.61 30.28 16.64
N LEU A 507 68.43 29.57 17.42
CA LEU A 507 69.37 30.18 18.37
C LEU A 507 70.80 29.96 17.87
N TYR A 508 71.65 30.97 18.00
CA TYR A 508 72.97 31.01 17.37
C TYR A 508 74.09 31.14 18.40
N ALA A 509 75.30 30.73 18.02
CA ALA A 509 76.50 30.85 18.83
C ALA A 509 77.11 32.28 18.84
N VAL A 510 77.73 32.68 19.95
CA VAL A 510 78.10 34.08 20.28
C VAL A 510 79.62 34.33 20.40
N TRP A 511 80.10 35.45 19.83
CA TRP A 511 81.52 35.84 19.59
C TRP A 511 81.66 37.39 19.45
N ASN A 512 82.75 38.10 19.86
CA ASN A 512 82.73 39.56 20.19
C ASN A 512 83.89 40.48 19.65
N GLU A 513 83.67 41.77 19.28
CA GLU A 513 84.73 42.83 19.02
C GLU A 513 84.45 44.37 19.33
N ALA A 514 84.00 45.31 18.43
CA ALA A 514 84.27 46.80 18.54
C ALA A 514 83.13 47.89 18.35
N VAL A 515 83.44 49.22 18.12
CA VAL A 515 82.63 50.46 18.46
C VAL A 515 82.72 51.71 17.49
N PHE A 516 81.66 52.58 17.34
CA PHE A 516 81.43 53.64 16.27
C PHE A 516 80.39 54.81 16.62
N TYR A 517 79.94 55.72 15.67
CA TYR A 517 78.89 56.81 15.83
C TYR A 517 77.48 56.50 15.23
N THR A 518 76.37 57.06 15.74
CA THR A 518 74.98 56.56 15.50
C THR A 518 74.07 57.44 14.63
N VAL A 519 73.60 56.98 13.46
CA VAL A 519 72.39 57.52 12.79
C VAL A 519 71.22 56.58 13.01
N ALA A 520 70.22 57.02 13.77
CA ALA A 520 69.05 56.23 14.09
C ALA A 520 67.94 56.36 13.03
N PHE A 521 67.22 55.27 12.85
CA PHE A 521 66.06 55.19 11.97
C PHE A 521 64.81 54.98 12.82
N ASN A 522 63.86 55.91 12.69
CA ASN A 522 62.61 55.91 13.42
C ASN A 522 61.49 55.46 12.47
N ASP A 523 60.86 54.34 12.80
CA ASP A 523 59.73 53.77 12.05
C ASP A 523 58.49 54.69 11.98
N ASN A 524 58.49 55.81 12.72
CA ASN A 524 57.39 56.77 12.82
C ASN A 524 56.09 56.14 13.38
N GLY A 525 56.25 55.15 14.25
CA GLY A 525 55.19 54.40 14.93
C GLY A 525 54.55 53.30 14.09
N ARG A 526 55.15 52.90 12.95
CA ARG A 526 54.66 51.84 12.06
C ARG A 526 55.80 51.13 11.33
N GLY A 527 55.72 49.82 11.20
CA GLY A 527 56.73 48.98 10.58
C GLY A 527 57.94 48.77 11.50
N LYS A 528 58.88 47.96 11.04
CA LYS A 528 60.11 47.66 11.78
C LYS A 528 61.32 48.03 10.94
N THR A 529 62.15 48.91 11.45
CA THR A 529 63.43 49.20 10.79
C THR A 529 64.33 47.96 10.87
N VAL A 530 65.01 47.63 9.76
CA VAL A 530 65.96 46.50 9.73
C VAL A 530 67.32 46.91 10.31
N VAL A 531 67.49 48.21 10.50
CA VAL A 531 68.72 48.88 10.91
C VAL A 531 68.30 50.02 11.83
N ASP A 532 68.14 49.74 13.13
CA ASP A 532 67.69 50.74 14.12
C ASP A 532 68.63 51.94 14.18
N PHE A 533 69.91 51.69 13.91
CA PHE A 533 70.89 52.70 13.56
C PHE A 533 71.99 52.13 12.69
N VAL A 534 72.53 52.92 11.77
CA VAL A 534 73.85 52.64 11.19
C VAL A 534 74.92 53.27 12.06
N LEU A 535 76.04 52.57 12.13
CA LEU A 535 77.25 53.04 12.76
C LEU A 535 78.15 53.69 11.71
N ALA A 536 78.08 55.02 11.63
CA ALA A 536 78.97 55.81 10.80
C ALA A 536 80.35 55.94 11.47
N GLU A 537 81.42 55.92 10.68
CA GLU A 537 82.65 56.57 11.07
C GLU A 537 82.50 58.09 10.84
N GLU A 538 83.18 58.89 11.68
CA GLU A 538 83.03 60.35 11.70
C GLU A 538 83.28 60.97 10.30
N GLY A 539 82.35 61.80 9.82
CA GLY A 539 82.46 62.49 8.55
C GLY A 539 82.17 61.63 7.30
N GLN A 540 81.81 60.35 7.46
CA GLN A 540 81.37 59.53 6.34
C GLN A 540 79.92 59.84 5.94
N LYS A 541 79.59 59.56 4.67
CA LYS A 541 78.19 59.35 4.29
C LYS A 541 77.77 57.96 4.72
N ILE A 542 76.50 57.83 5.07
CA ILE A 542 75.87 56.52 5.22
C ILE A 542 75.19 56.15 3.91
N ALA A 543 75.26 54.87 3.55
CA ALA A 543 74.37 54.34 2.51
C ALA A 543 72.91 54.48 2.99
N ALA A 544 71.97 54.53 2.03
CA ALA A 544 70.58 54.27 2.38
C ALA A 544 70.51 52.88 3.04
N PRO A 545 69.88 52.74 4.22
CA PRO A 545 69.68 51.42 4.80
C PRO A 545 68.76 50.61 3.87
N GLU A 546 68.70 49.30 4.10
CA GLU A 546 67.62 48.50 3.54
C GLU A 546 66.26 49.10 3.94
N ALA A 547 65.28 49.02 3.03
CA ALA A 547 63.96 49.57 3.31
C ALA A 547 63.39 48.92 4.59
N PRO A 548 62.84 49.71 5.53
CA PRO A 548 62.26 49.15 6.75
C PRO A 548 61.14 48.18 6.35
N VAL A 549 61.05 47.06 7.06
CA VAL A 549 59.99 46.08 6.85
C VAL A 549 58.66 46.78 7.18
N PRO A 550 57.73 46.93 6.21
CA PRO A 550 56.44 47.53 6.51
C PRO A 550 55.68 46.71 7.53
N ASP A 551 54.91 47.40 8.38
CA ASP A 551 53.75 46.76 9.01
C ASP A 551 52.86 46.22 7.90
N GLU A 552 52.27 45.05 8.10
CA GLU A 552 51.32 44.51 7.15
C GLU A 552 50.20 45.54 6.87
N GLY A 553 49.79 45.66 5.61
CA GLY A 553 48.84 46.70 5.19
C GLY A 553 49.47 48.03 4.78
N TYR A 554 50.79 48.21 4.95
CA TYR A 554 51.51 49.42 4.57
C TYR A 554 52.66 49.15 3.58
N ALA A 555 53.11 50.20 2.90
CA ALA A 555 54.24 50.19 1.98
C ALA A 555 55.14 51.40 2.23
N PHE A 556 56.45 51.17 2.24
CA PHE A 556 57.45 52.20 2.52
C PHE A 556 57.59 53.20 1.36
N ASP A 557 57.50 54.49 1.66
CA ASP A 557 57.65 55.59 0.69
C ASP A 557 59.06 56.20 0.71
N GLY A 558 59.72 56.22 1.87
CA GLY A 558 61.07 56.77 2.06
C GLY A 558 61.36 57.25 3.47
N TRP A 559 62.62 57.65 3.68
CA TRP A 559 63.12 58.28 4.92
C TRP A 559 63.04 59.81 4.83
N TYR A 560 62.63 60.45 5.93
CA TYR A 560 62.35 61.88 6.03
C TYR A 560 63.04 62.49 7.26
N THR A 561 63.30 63.80 7.26
CA THR A 561 63.99 64.48 8.39
C THR A 561 63.08 64.78 9.58
N GLU A 562 61.78 64.53 9.47
CA GLU A 562 60.81 64.79 10.53
C GLU A 562 59.60 63.85 10.47
N SER A 563 58.92 63.67 11.61
CA SER A 563 57.79 62.74 11.76
C SER A 563 56.52 63.12 10.98
N THR A 564 56.41 64.35 10.47
CA THR A 564 55.33 64.74 9.53
C THR A 564 55.60 64.31 8.09
N CYS A 565 56.83 63.88 7.79
CA CYS A 565 57.27 63.34 6.50
C CYS A 565 57.01 64.27 5.29
N GLU A 566 57.43 65.53 5.41
CA GLU A 566 57.34 66.54 4.35
C GLU A 566 58.65 66.63 3.55
N ASN A 567 59.82 66.54 4.21
CA ASN A 567 61.15 66.67 3.62
C ASN A 567 61.89 65.31 3.55
N LYS A 568 62.06 64.78 2.34
CA LYS A 568 62.71 63.47 2.12
C LYS A 568 64.23 63.58 2.27
N PHE A 569 64.83 62.70 3.06
CA PHE A 569 66.28 62.65 3.27
C PHE A 569 67.02 62.15 2.01
N ASN A 570 68.22 62.68 1.77
CA ASN A 570 69.01 62.39 0.58
C ASN A 570 70.39 61.80 0.93
N PHE A 571 70.47 60.46 0.94
CA PHE A 571 71.69 59.68 1.22
C PHE A 571 72.86 59.98 0.26
N GLU A 572 72.59 60.42 -0.97
CA GLU A 572 73.65 60.72 -1.95
C GLU A 572 74.39 62.02 -1.63
N SER A 573 73.80 62.94 -0.87
CA SER A 573 74.37 64.27 -0.59
C SER A 573 74.75 64.54 0.86
N THR A 574 74.12 63.88 1.82
CA THR A 574 74.26 64.22 3.25
C THR A 574 75.37 63.41 3.94
N VAL A 575 76.24 64.09 4.69
CA VAL A 575 77.33 63.53 5.50
C VAL A 575 76.96 63.50 6.98
N ILE A 576 77.44 62.51 7.73
CA ILE A 576 77.14 62.31 9.14
C ILE A 576 78.28 62.83 10.01
N ASN A 577 77.99 63.85 10.82
CA ASN A 577 78.94 64.49 11.73
C ASN A 577 78.44 64.53 13.19
N GLU A 578 77.21 64.08 13.42
CA GLU A 578 76.55 64.00 14.72
C GLU A 578 75.46 62.91 14.65
N ASN A 579 74.84 62.58 15.77
CA ASN A 579 73.77 61.59 15.79
C ASN A 579 72.49 62.17 15.19
N GLU A 580 71.91 61.46 14.22
CA GLU A 580 70.72 61.90 13.48
C GLU A 580 69.54 60.94 13.64
N ILE A 581 68.32 61.41 13.37
CA ILE A 581 67.10 60.58 13.39
C ILE A 581 66.28 60.79 12.12
N LEU A 582 66.10 59.71 11.33
CA LEU A 582 65.33 59.73 10.10
C LEU A 582 64.01 58.97 10.26
N TYR A 583 62.89 59.57 9.83
CA TYR A 583 61.53 59.07 10.04
C TYR A 583 60.99 58.38 8.79
N ALA A 584 60.41 57.19 8.95
CA ALA A 584 59.78 56.45 7.86
C ALA A 584 58.41 57.04 7.48
N LYS A 585 58.11 57.03 6.18
CA LYS A 585 56.78 57.37 5.63
C LYS A 585 56.12 56.14 5.02
N TRP A 586 54.82 55.98 5.28
CA TRP A 586 54.04 54.79 4.95
C TRP A 586 52.77 55.11 4.17
N ASN A 587 52.56 54.43 3.04
CA ASN A 587 51.32 54.46 2.27
C ASN A 587 50.50 53.19 2.56
N LYS A 588 49.17 53.27 2.59
CA LYS A 588 48.31 52.07 2.76
C LYS A 588 48.29 51.23 1.48
N VAL A 589 48.37 49.91 1.64
CA VAL A 589 48.14 48.94 0.56
C VAL A 589 46.66 48.59 0.51
N LYS A 590 46.08 48.61 -0.69
CA LYS A 590 44.75 48.04 -0.95
C LYS A 590 44.91 46.61 -1.45
N TYR A 591 44.03 45.74 -0.97
CA TYR A 591 43.99 44.33 -1.32
C TYR A 591 42.68 44.01 -2.05
N ASP A 592 42.78 43.32 -3.18
CA ASP A 592 41.61 42.88 -3.95
C ASP A 592 40.99 41.61 -3.35
N ILE A 593 39.68 41.45 -3.57
CA ILE A 593 38.93 40.23 -3.24
C ILE A 593 38.42 39.61 -4.55
N GLU A 594 38.83 38.38 -4.83
CA GLU A 594 38.42 37.62 -6.01
C GLU A 594 37.38 36.56 -5.64
N TYR A 595 36.22 36.60 -6.29
CA TYR A 595 35.08 35.73 -5.99
C TYR A 595 34.89 34.65 -7.06
N HIS A 596 35.30 33.43 -6.75
CA HIS A 596 35.20 32.25 -7.60
C HIS A 596 33.82 31.59 -7.44
N LEU A 597 32.88 32.02 -8.29
CA LEU A 597 31.45 31.74 -8.16
C LEU A 597 30.96 30.46 -8.86
N ASP A 598 31.79 29.79 -9.67
CA ASP A 598 31.40 28.66 -10.54
C ASP A 598 30.06 28.88 -11.28
N GLY A 599 29.96 29.99 -12.03
CA GLY A 599 28.75 30.36 -12.78
C GLY A 599 27.60 30.96 -11.95
N GLY A 600 27.77 31.11 -10.63
CA GLY A 600 26.87 31.91 -9.80
C GLY A 600 27.01 33.43 -9.99
N THR A 601 26.13 34.20 -9.35
CA THR A 601 26.13 35.67 -9.30
C THR A 601 26.41 36.13 -7.87
N ASN A 602 27.36 37.06 -7.70
CA ASN A 602 27.73 37.57 -6.37
C ASN A 602 26.64 38.47 -5.76
N ASN A 603 26.65 38.61 -4.43
CA ASN A 603 25.85 39.60 -3.74
C ASN A 603 26.42 41.01 -3.97
N ALA A 604 25.57 41.98 -4.31
CA ALA A 604 25.98 43.35 -4.59
C ALA A 604 26.57 44.11 -3.37
N LYS A 605 26.41 43.57 -2.15
CA LYS A 605 27.02 44.11 -0.93
C LYS A 605 28.47 43.66 -0.71
N ASN A 606 28.92 42.61 -1.38
CA ASN A 606 30.28 42.07 -1.20
C ASN A 606 31.31 43.04 -1.82
N PRO A 607 32.30 43.54 -1.06
CA PRO A 607 33.24 44.53 -1.55
C PRO A 607 34.29 43.91 -2.49
N ALA A 608 34.71 44.65 -3.51
CA ALA A 608 35.73 44.19 -4.47
C ALA A 608 37.19 44.31 -3.94
N SER A 609 37.41 45.12 -2.91
CA SER A 609 38.73 45.40 -2.32
C SER A 609 38.58 45.95 -0.90
N TYR A 610 39.60 45.79 -0.08
CA TYR A 610 39.67 46.36 1.27
C TYR A 610 41.09 46.89 1.58
N ASP A 611 41.24 47.57 2.72
CA ASP A 611 42.52 47.95 3.31
C ASP A 611 42.51 47.72 4.84
N ILE A 612 43.67 47.91 5.47
CA ILE A 612 43.91 47.69 6.89
C ILE A 612 42.93 48.42 7.84
N ASP A 613 42.38 49.57 7.42
CA ASP A 613 41.45 50.37 8.23
C ASP A 613 39.98 50.07 7.94
N THR A 614 39.70 49.21 6.95
CA THR A 614 38.34 48.79 6.61
C THR A 614 37.71 48.06 7.79
N GLU A 615 36.54 48.52 8.25
CA GLU A 615 35.82 47.91 9.37
C GLU A 615 35.40 46.47 9.05
N THR A 616 35.33 45.62 10.08
CA THR A 616 34.97 44.20 9.96
C THR A 616 33.64 44.02 9.22
N PHE A 617 33.63 43.19 8.18
CA PHE A 617 32.42 42.86 7.41
C PHE A 617 32.32 41.35 7.16
N MET A 618 31.08 40.86 7.13
CA MET A 618 30.77 39.46 6.81
C MET A 618 30.50 39.30 5.31
N PHE A 619 30.83 38.14 4.75
CA PHE A 619 30.52 37.81 3.36
C PHE A 619 29.05 37.43 3.20
N GLU A 620 28.36 38.13 2.31
CA GLU A 620 26.96 37.86 1.99
C GLU A 620 26.86 36.70 0.98
N ALA A 621 25.76 35.94 1.06
CA ALA A 621 25.57 34.77 0.20
C ALA A 621 25.37 35.15 -1.28
N PRO A 622 26.07 34.50 -2.22
CA PRO A 622 25.81 34.58 -3.66
C PRO A 622 24.60 33.73 -4.05
N VAL A 623 24.16 33.82 -5.30
CA VAL A 623 23.06 33.00 -5.85
C VAL A 623 23.47 32.24 -7.12
N LYS A 624 23.01 30.99 -7.26
CA LYS A 624 23.22 30.15 -8.45
C LYS A 624 21.98 29.29 -8.68
N ASP A 625 21.41 29.36 -9.88
CA ASP A 625 20.18 28.64 -10.20
C ASP A 625 20.37 27.12 -10.02
N GLY A 626 19.39 26.48 -9.38
CA GLY A 626 19.41 25.03 -9.14
C GLY A 626 20.46 24.57 -8.13
N HIS A 627 21.07 25.47 -7.35
CA HIS A 627 22.07 25.13 -6.34
C HIS A 627 21.80 25.86 -5.01
N VAL A 628 22.19 25.23 -3.91
CA VAL A 628 22.18 25.78 -2.56
C VAL A 628 23.61 26.17 -2.18
N PHE A 629 23.80 27.43 -1.79
CA PHE A 629 25.07 27.93 -1.28
C PHE A 629 25.39 27.30 0.08
N LYS A 630 26.61 26.79 0.27
CA LYS A 630 27.05 26.12 1.52
C LYS A 630 28.04 26.93 2.34
N GLY A 631 28.85 27.74 1.69
CA GLY A 631 29.79 28.64 2.35
C GLY A 631 30.76 29.28 1.36
N TRP A 632 31.43 30.31 1.85
CA TRP A 632 32.65 30.82 1.23
C TRP A 632 33.84 30.06 1.84
N TYR A 633 34.88 29.84 1.06
CA TYR A 633 36.12 29.19 1.47
C TYR A 633 37.32 29.93 0.87
N TYR A 634 38.46 29.91 1.56
CA TYR A 634 39.69 30.54 1.06
C TYR A 634 40.44 29.65 0.05
N ASP A 635 40.12 28.36 -0.02
CA ASP A 635 40.68 27.37 -0.93
C ASP A 635 39.63 26.75 -1.87
N ALA A 636 40.08 26.23 -3.02
CA ALA A 636 39.21 25.61 -4.03
C ALA A 636 38.73 24.20 -3.62
N GLU A 637 39.43 23.59 -2.67
CA GLU A 637 39.15 22.28 -2.10
C GLU A 637 38.18 22.33 -0.90
N PHE A 638 37.72 23.54 -0.51
CA PHE A 638 36.73 23.81 0.54
C PHE A 638 37.11 23.35 1.97
N ASN A 639 38.39 23.45 2.34
CA ASN A 639 38.88 23.08 3.66
C ASN A 639 38.83 24.25 4.66
N GLU A 640 39.10 25.48 4.22
CA GLU A 640 39.22 26.66 5.09
C GLU A 640 38.01 27.60 4.90
N LYS A 641 37.03 27.50 5.81
CA LYS A 641 35.77 28.24 5.71
C LYS A 641 35.94 29.74 6.00
N ALA A 642 35.51 30.56 5.05
CA ALA A 642 35.50 32.02 5.14
C ALA A 642 34.11 32.55 5.54
N THR A 643 34.05 33.47 6.50
CA THR A 643 32.79 34.10 6.96
C THR A 643 32.87 35.63 6.98
N GLN A 644 34.05 36.19 7.24
CA GLN A 644 34.27 37.63 7.39
C GLN A 644 35.73 38.01 7.09
N VAL A 645 35.95 39.30 6.82
CA VAL A 645 37.26 39.95 6.94
C VAL A 645 37.21 40.84 8.17
N THR A 646 38.15 40.67 9.10
CA THR A 646 38.28 41.54 10.27
C THR A 646 39.11 42.78 9.95
N LYS A 647 38.81 43.90 10.61
CA LYS A 647 39.68 45.08 10.57
C LYS A 647 41.12 44.71 10.93
N GLY A 648 42.09 45.23 10.20
CA GLY A 648 43.50 44.85 10.33
C GLY A 648 43.93 43.62 9.52
N THR A 649 43.05 42.95 8.78
CA THR A 649 43.45 41.86 7.87
C THR A 649 44.27 42.40 6.69
N THR A 650 45.15 41.56 6.13
CA THR A 650 46.06 41.91 5.04
C THR A 650 46.11 40.81 3.96
N GLY A 651 46.75 41.11 2.82
CA GLY A 651 46.89 40.21 1.67
C GLY A 651 45.65 40.15 0.76
N LYS A 652 45.84 39.71 -0.49
CA LYS A 652 44.71 39.39 -1.40
C LYS A 652 43.86 38.27 -0.79
N LYS A 653 42.54 38.30 -1.01
CA LYS A 653 41.65 37.17 -0.66
C LYS A 653 41.01 36.58 -1.91
N ASP A 654 41.22 35.28 -2.10
CA ASP A 654 40.46 34.46 -3.04
C ASP A 654 39.35 33.76 -2.26
N LEU A 655 38.13 33.77 -2.80
CA LEU A 655 36.94 33.23 -2.14
C LEU A 655 36.16 32.32 -3.08
N TYR A 656 36.12 31.03 -2.74
CA TYR A 656 35.44 30.00 -3.49
C TYR A 656 34.05 29.76 -2.91
N ALA A 657 33.03 29.81 -3.77
CA ALA A 657 31.66 29.52 -3.37
C ALA A 657 31.41 28.01 -3.47
N GLU A 658 31.17 27.35 -2.32
CA GLU A 658 30.73 25.96 -2.30
C GLU A 658 29.24 25.87 -2.64
N TRP A 659 28.90 25.01 -3.60
CA TRP A 659 27.54 24.81 -4.09
C TRP A 659 27.13 23.34 -3.99
N GLU A 660 26.02 23.06 -3.29
CA GLU A 660 25.33 21.77 -3.44
C GLU A 660 24.23 21.91 -4.51
N ALA A 661 24.27 21.09 -5.55
CA ALA A 661 23.18 21.06 -6.53
C ALA A 661 21.86 20.60 -5.90
N THR A 662 20.79 21.36 -6.13
CA THR A 662 19.46 21.10 -5.58
C THR A 662 18.96 19.74 -6.04
N LYS A 663 18.38 18.99 -5.09
CA LYS A 663 17.81 17.66 -5.30
C LYS A 663 16.29 17.75 -5.41
N TYR A 664 15.73 16.94 -6.30
CA TYR A 664 14.29 16.80 -6.52
C TYR A 664 13.91 15.35 -6.34
N VAL A 665 12.70 15.09 -5.84
CA VAL A 665 12.26 13.74 -5.50
C VAL A 665 10.94 13.42 -6.17
N ILE A 666 10.91 12.29 -6.89
CA ILE A 666 9.70 11.70 -7.45
C ILE A 666 9.20 10.67 -6.46
N TYR A 667 8.09 10.97 -5.79
CA TYR A 667 7.42 10.05 -4.87
C TYR A 667 6.35 9.28 -5.63
N TYR A 668 6.33 7.95 -5.44
CA TYR A 668 5.30 7.07 -6.00
C TYR A 668 4.42 6.57 -4.85
N LEU A 669 3.13 6.90 -4.89
CA LEU A 669 2.16 6.57 -3.83
C LEU A 669 0.99 5.80 -4.43
N ALA A 670 0.45 4.82 -3.70
CA ALA A 670 -0.59 3.94 -4.25
C ALA A 670 -1.92 4.67 -4.51
N GLY A 671 -2.23 5.69 -3.71
CA GLY A 671 -3.50 6.39 -3.71
C GLY A 671 -4.58 5.69 -2.87
N PRO A 672 -5.84 6.16 -2.89
CA PRO A 672 -6.87 5.75 -1.93
C PRO A 672 -7.43 4.33 -2.16
N ASP A 673 -7.30 3.76 -3.36
CA ASP A 673 -7.91 2.46 -3.73
C ASP A 673 -6.89 1.33 -3.91
N ALA A 674 -5.60 1.57 -3.66
CA ALA A 674 -4.53 0.63 -3.98
C ALA A 674 -3.52 0.50 -2.85
N TYR A 675 -2.62 -0.48 -2.98
CA TYR A 675 -1.53 -0.76 -2.04
C TYR A 675 -0.26 -1.17 -2.80
N GLY A 676 0.87 -1.24 -2.10
CA GLY A 676 2.23 -1.45 -2.62
C GLY A 676 3.18 -0.35 -2.14
N THR A 677 4.47 -0.66 -1.98
CA THR A 677 5.51 0.34 -1.73
C THR A 677 6.48 0.43 -2.90
N LEU A 678 7.00 1.64 -3.15
CA LEU A 678 8.01 1.90 -4.16
C LEU A 678 8.96 3.00 -3.67
N ALA A 679 10.26 2.73 -3.72
CA ALA A 679 11.27 3.71 -3.35
C ALA A 679 11.21 4.93 -4.30
N PRO A 680 11.34 6.16 -3.78
CA PRO A 680 11.34 7.36 -4.61
C PRO A 680 12.60 7.47 -5.46
N ASP A 681 12.52 8.22 -6.55
CA ASP A 681 13.69 8.59 -7.37
C ASP A 681 14.18 9.99 -6.96
N THR A 682 15.45 10.10 -6.56
CA THR A 682 16.10 11.39 -6.29
C THR A 682 16.93 11.82 -7.50
N LEU A 683 16.57 12.96 -8.09
CA LEU A 683 17.30 13.62 -9.17
C LEU A 683 18.12 14.79 -8.63
N VAL A 684 19.22 15.09 -9.32
CA VAL A 684 19.97 16.35 -9.17
C VAL A 684 19.55 17.29 -10.30
N TYR A 685 19.55 18.60 -10.03
CA TYR A 685 19.22 19.63 -11.02
C TYR A 685 19.85 19.39 -12.41
N GLY A 686 19.01 19.48 -13.45
CA GLY A 686 19.41 19.30 -14.85
C GLY A 686 19.55 17.84 -15.30
N LYS A 687 19.21 16.86 -14.46
CA LYS A 687 19.14 15.43 -14.83
C LYS A 687 17.70 15.00 -15.10
N SER A 688 17.56 13.93 -15.91
CA SER A 688 16.30 13.26 -16.17
C SER A 688 16.30 11.84 -15.62
N VAL A 689 15.11 11.26 -15.41
CA VAL A 689 14.94 9.85 -15.04
C VAL A 689 13.79 9.24 -15.84
N LYS A 690 13.81 7.93 -16.06
CA LYS A 690 12.62 7.20 -16.50
C LYS A 690 11.75 6.90 -15.29
N LEU A 691 10.49 7.30 -15.35
CA LEU A 691 9.49 6.93 -14.35
C LEU A 691 9.37 5.41 -14.27
N LYS A 692 9.02 4.88 -13.09
CA LYS A 692 8.92 3.42 -12.92
C LYS A 692 7.84 2.81 -13.82
N GLY A 693 8.06 1.55 -14.19
CA GLY A 693 7.09 0.71 -14.88
C GLY A 693 5.93 0.26 -13.98
N LYS A 694 5.25 -0.81 -14.40
CA LYS A 694 4.13 -1.43 -13.68
C LYS A 694 4.59 -2.42 -12.60
N ASP A 695 3.62 -3.08 -11.96
CA ASP A 695 3.75 -4.22 -11.03
C ASP A 695 4.22 -3.88 -9.59
N TYR A 696 4.41 -2.59 -9.27
CA TYR A 696 4.70 -2.12 -7.89
C TYR A 696 3.45 -1.89 -7.04
N PHE A 697 2.33 -1.51 -7.66
CA PHE A 697 1.08 -1.19 -6.99
C PHE A 697 -0.04 -2.13 -7.44
N HIS A 698 -0.94 -2.43 -6.51
CA HIS A 698 -1.99 -3.43 -6.64
C HIS A 698 -3.35 -2.83 -6.32
N ARG A 699 -4.32 -3.03 -7.22
CA ARG A 699 -5.73 -2.67 -7.06
C ARG A 699 -6.58 -3.80 -7.64
N GLU A 700 -7.49 -4.36 -6.85
CA GLU A 700 -8.35 -5.46 -7.30
C GLU A 700 -9.20 -5.02 -8.51
N GLU A 701 -9.25 -5.85 -9.55
CA GLU A 701 -9.96 -5.60 -10.82
C GLU A 701 -9.40 -4.48 -11.73
N PHE A 702 -8.23 -3.91 -11.44
CA PHE A 702 -7.59 -2.88 -12.30
C PHE A 702 -6.13 -3.21 -12.63
N ARG A 703 -5.66 -2.70 -13.78
CA ARG A 703 -4.26 -2.65 -14.19
C ARG A 703 -3.74 -1.22 -14.20
N GLN A 704 -2.46 -1.04 -13.87
CA GLN A 704 -1.79 0.24 -14.05
C GLN A 704 -1.46 0.46 -15.54
N VAL A 705 -1.76 1.66 -16.04
CA VAL A 705 -1.54 2.09 -17.43
C VAL A 705 -0.73 3.40 -17.52
N GLY A 706 -0.13 3.84 -16.43
CA GLY A 706 0.68 5.07 -16.36
C GLY A 706 0.69 5.67 -14.95
N TRP A 707 0.96 6.96 -14.91
CA TRP A 707 0.98 7.79 -13.70
C TRP A 707 0.13 9.05 -13.90
N LEU A 708 -0.43 9.56 -12.81
CA LEU A 708 -1.00 10.91 -12.71
C LEU A 708 -0.35 11.65 -11.53
N ASN A 709 -0.28 12.97 -11.59
CA ASN A 709 0.07 13.78 -10.42
C ASN A 709 -1.14 13.96 -9.48
N ALA A 710 -0.93 14.52 -8.29
CA ALA A 710 -1.95 14.64 -7.24
C ALA A 710 -3.29 15.26 -7.68
N ASP A 711 -3.27 16.32 -8.50
CA ASP A 711 -4.47 16.99 -9.00
C ASP A 711 -5.04 16.38 -10.30
N SER A 712 -4.46 15.27 -10.78
CA SER A 712 -4.80 14.58 -12.03
C SER A 712 -4.65 15.41 -13.32
N THR A 713 -3.98 16.57 -13.29
CA THR A 713 -3.81 17.43 -14.49
C THR A 713 -2.70 16.98 -15.43
N LYS A 714 -1.63 16.37 -14.89
CA LYS A 714 -0.52 15.78 -15.67
C LYS A 714 -0.64 14.27 -15.68
N ILE A 715 -0.62 13.69 -16.88
CA ILE A 715 -0.60 12.24 -17.12
C ILE A 715 0.74 11.87 -17.76
N TYR A 716 1.34 10.80 -17.26
CA TYR A 716 2.56 10.22 -17.82
C TYR A 716 2.32 8.75 -18.16
N ASP A 717 2.90 8.29 -19.26
CA ASP A 717 2.95 6.85 -19.56
C ASP A 717 3.96 6.14 -18.64
N LEU A 718 3.88 4.80 -18.60
CA LEU A 718 4.91 3.99 -17.95
C LEU A 718 6.26 4.18 -18.68
N ASP A 719 7.37 4.15 -17.94
CA ASP A 719 8.74 4.31 -18.46
C ASP A 719 9.01 5.67 -19.17
N ALA A 720 8.10 6.64 -19.06
CA ALA A 720 8.24 7.98 -19.62
C ALA A 720 9.42 8.75 -18.96
N GLU A 721 10.06 9.63 -19.74
CA GLU A 721 11.22 10.40 -19.27
C GLU A 721 10.78 11.69 -18.59
N TYR A 722 11.00 11.81 -17.27
CA TYR A 722 10.76 13.02 -16.49
C TYR A 722 12.00 13.92 -16.50
N LYS A 723 11.80 15.21 -16.81
CA LYS A 723 12.87 16.22 -17.07
C LYS A 723 12.71 17.52 -16.28
N GLU A 724 11.64 17.63 -15.50
CA GLU A 724 11.36 18.87 -14.77
C GLU A 724 12.23 18.93 -13.51
N ASN A 725 12.80 20.10 -13.22
CA ASN A 725 13.55 20.36 -11.99
C ASN A 725 12.57 20.66 -10.84
N ALA A 726 11.72 19.69 -10.52
CA ALA A 726 10.68 19.78 -9.49
C ALA A 726 10.44 18.43 -8.82
N SER A 727 10.17 18.45 -7.51
CA SER A 727 9.66 17.27 -6.81
C SER A 727 8.18 17.06 -7.15
N ILE A 728 7.74 15.82 -7.28
CA ILE A 728 6.37 15.48 -7.70
C ILE A 728 5.89 14.20 -7.01
N MET A 729 4.62 14.21 -6.58
CA MET A 729 3.89 12.99 -6.21
C MET A 729 3.19 12.40 -7.42
N LEU A 730 3.41 11.11 -7.67
CA LEU A 730 2.77 10.35 -8.72
C LEU A 730 1.94 9.19 -8.14
N PHE A 731 0.74 9.04 -8.68
CA PHE A 731 -0.21 7.99 -8.34
C PHE A 731 -0.48 7.11 -9.57
N PRO A 732 -0.66 5.77 -9.42
CA PRO A 732 -0.96 4.88 -10.53
C PRO A 732 -2.24 5.28 -11.29
N ARG A 733 -2.13 5.42 -12.61
CA ARG A 733 -3.30 5.57 -13.49
C ARG A 733 -3.91 4.20 -13.74
N TRP A 734 -5.13 3.99 -13.26
CA TRP A 734 -5.81 2.70 -13.32
C TRP A 734 -6.72 2.57 -14.56
N LYS A 735 -6.70 1.40 -15.20
CA LYS A 735 -7.71 0.95 -16.17
C LYS A 735 -8.34 -0.35 -15.67
N ALA A 736 -9.66 -0.49 -15.78
CA ALA A 736 -10.33 -1.72 -15.35
C ALA A 736 -9.86 -2.92 -16.18
N LEU A 737 -9.76 -4.10 -15.56
CA LEU A 737 -9.43 -5.34 -16.24
C LEU A 737 -10.62 -5.90 -17.02
N SER A 738 -11.85 -5.66 -16.53
CA SER A 738 -13.09 -6.17 -17.12
C SER A 738 -14.22 -5.15 -17.02
N TYR A 739 -15.08 -5.14 -18.02
CA TYR A 739 -16.25 -4.27 -18.14
C TYR A 739 -17.52 -5.11 -18.22
N LYS A 740 -18.54 -4.75 -17.46
CA LYS A 740 -19.81 -5.48 -17.37
C LYS A 740 -20.73 -5.16 -18.56
N ILE A 741 -21.41 -6.18 -19.07
CA ILE A 741 -22.47 -6.05 -20.09
C ILE A 741 -23.82 -6.39 -19.46
N THR A 742 -24.74 -5.43 -19.45
CA THR A 742 -26.11 -5.60 -18.93
C THR A 742 -27.10 -5.76 -20.08
N TYR A 743 -27.98 -6.77 -20.01
CA TYR A 743 -28.97 -7.06 -21.06
C TYR A 743 -30.39 -6.82 -20.55
N GLU A 744 -31.04 -5.78 -21.07
CA GLU A 744 -32.39 -5.37 -20.73
C GLU A 744 -33.40 -6.04 -21.67
N LEU A 745 -33.96 -7.16 -21.21
CA LEU A 745 -34.64 -8.15 -22.06
C LEU A 745 -36.15 -7.96 -22.23
N ASP A 746 -36.80 -7.05 -21.48
CA ASP A 746 -38.26 -6.88 -21.42
C ASP A 746 -39.01 -8.22 -21.21
N GLY A 747 -38.58 -9.04 -20.25
CA GLY A 747 -39.18 -10.37 -19.99
C GLY A 747 -38.85 -11.45 -21.04
N GLY A 748 -37.89 -11.19 -21.94
CA GLY A 748 -37.19 -12.23 -22.68
C GLY A 748 -36.13 -12.96 -21.83
N VAL A 749 -35.46 -13.94 -22.45
CA VAL A 749 -34.35 -14.73 -21.91
C VAL A 749 -33.14 -14.47 -22.81
N ASN A 750 -31.98 -14.16 -22.23
CA ASN A 750 -30.78 -13.90 -23.02
C ASN A 750 -30.28 -15.15 -23.76
N ASN A 751 -29.47 -14.95 -24.79
CA ASN A 751 -28.70 -16.04 -25.39
C ASN A 751 -27.58 -16.47 -24.42
N SER A 752 -27.39 -17.77 -24.20
CA SER A 752 -26.33 -18.27 -23.32
C SER A 752 -24.91 -18.13 -23.91
N ALA A 753 -24.79 -17.75 -25.18
CA ALA A 753 -23.52 -17.39 -25.81
C ALA A 753 -23.21 -15.88 -25.75
N ASN A 754 -24.09 -15.07 -25.15
CA ASN A 754 -23.76 -13.67 -24.83
C ASN A 754 -23.00 -13.63 -23.51
N VAL A 755 -21.78 -13.09 -23.56
CA VAL A 755 -20.95 -12.81 -22.38
C VAL A 755 -21.56 -11.68 -21.55
N ASP A 756 -21.47 -11.78 -20.22
CA ASP A 756 -21.95 -10.78 -19.26
C ASP A 756 -20.88 -9.76 -18.86
N SER A 757 -19.67 -9.92 -19.38
CA SER A 757 -18.52 -9.04 -19.22
C SER A 757 -17.54 -9.21 -20.38
N TYR A 758 -16.60 -8.27 -20.56
CA TYR A 758 -15.51 -8.34 -21.53
C TYR A 758 -14.25 -7.67 -20.99
N VAL A 759 -13.08 -8.15 -21.40
CA VAL A 759 -11.79 -7.48 -21.14
C VAL A 759 -11.34 -6.68 -22.37
N ASP A 760 -10.40 -5.76 -22.22
CA ASP A 760 -9.85 -5.00 -23.35
C ASP A 760 -9.31 -5.94 -24.45
N GLU A 761 -8.61 -7.02 -24.06
CA GLU A 761 -7.98 -8.00 -24.94
C GLU A 761 -8.98 -8.82 -25.79
N ASP A 762 -10.26 -8.88 -25.39
CA ASP A 762 -11.34 -9.52 -26.15
C ASP A 762 -11.71 -8.70 -27.40
N VAL A 763 -11.44 -7.39 -27.38
CA VAL A 763 -11.76 -6.43 -28.45
C VAL A 763 -10.53 -5.76 -29.06
N GLU A 764 -9.34 -5.94 -28.50
CA GLU A 764 -8.07 -5.42 -29.04
C GLU A 764 -7.71 -6.03 -30.43
N ASP A 765 -6.81 -5.37 -31.17
CA ASP A 765 -6.33 -5.78 -32.50
C ASP A 765 -7.43 -6.09 -33.53
N GLY A 766 -8.55 -5.36 -33.47
CA GLY A 766 -9.66 -5.51 -34.41
C GLY A 766 -10.57 -6.71 -34.15
N LYS A 767 -10.41 -7.39 -33.00
CA LYS A 767 -11.39 -8.38 -32.52
C LYS A 767 -12.73 -7.71 -32.19
N VAL A 768 -13.80 -8.52 -32.19
CA VAL A 768 -15.17 -8.06 -31.93
C VAL A 768 -15.95 -9.12 -31.16
N ILE A 769 -16.82 -8.69 -30.25
CA ILE A 769 -17.75 -9.57 -29.54
C ILE A 769 -19.12 -9.45 -30.20
N GLU A 770 -19.54 -10.48 -30.94
CA GLU A 770 -20.85 -10.50 -31.60
C GLU A 770 -22.01 -10.72 -30.60
N LEU A 771 -22.96 -9.79 -30.58
CA LEU A 771 -24.17 -9.88 -29.76
C LEU A 771 -25.19 -10.82 -30.41
N LYS A 772 -25.42 -11.98 -29.79
CA LYS A 772 -26.36 -13.00 -30.26
C LYS A 772 -27.80 -12.65 -29.88
N SER A 773 -28.76 -13.09 -30.68
CA SER A 773 -30.18 -12.80 -30.46
C SER A 773 -30.73 -13.50 -29.21
N PRO A 774 -31.43 -12.78 -28.30
CA PRO A 774 -32.17 -13.34 -27.18
C PRO A 774 -33.50 -13.96 -27.65
N PHE A 775 -34.24 -14.58 -26.73
CA PHE A 775 -35.50 -15.29 -27.00
C PHE A 775 -36.67 -14.83 -26.10
N ARG A 776 -37.88 -14.66 -26.64
CA ARG A 776 -39.09 -14.32 -25.86
C ARG A 776 -40.34 -14.97 -26.45
N CYS A 777 -40.94 -15.92 -25.73
CA CYS A 777 -42.11 -16.70 -26.16
C CYS A 777 -43.29 -15.85 -26.70
N GLY A 778 -43.49 -15.84 -28.02
CA GLY A 778 -44.56 -15.09 -28.71
C GLY A 778 -44.12 -13.77 -29.33
N TYR A 779 -42.82 -13.45 -29.28
CA TYR A 779 -42.23 -12.24 -29.84
C TYR A 779 -41.01 -12.57 -30.71
N LYS A 780 -40.92 -11.93 -31.87
CA LYS A 780 -39.74 -11.90 -32.73
C LYS A 780 -38.78 -10.81 -32.21
N PHE A 781 -37.50 -11.16 -32.06
CA PHE A 781 -36.43 -10.21 -31.78
C PHE A 781 -36.15 -9.31 -32.99
N ASP A 782 -35.99 -8.01 -32.77
CA ASP A 782 -35.80 -6.99 -33.82
C ASP A 782 -34.40 -6.36 -33.81
N GLY A 783 -33.68 -6.44 -32.69
CA GLY A 783 -32.31 -5.93 -32.55
C GLY A 783 -31.94 -5.56 -31.11
N TRP A 784 -30.63 -5.47 -30.84
CA TRP A 784 -30.09 -4.85 -29.62
C TRP A 784 -29.87 -3.36 -29.87
N TYR A 785 -30.06 -2.53 -28.85
CA TYR A 785 -29.81 -1.09 -28.90
C TYR A 785 -29.10 -0.65 -27.62
N ASP A 786 -28.22 0.34 -27.71
CA ASP A 786 -27.52 0.97 -26.57
C ASP A 786 -28.42 1.88 -25.72
N ASN A 787 -29.67 2.12 -26.15
CA ASN A 787 -30.60 3.03 -25.52
C ASN A 787 -32.03 2.47 -25.44
N LYS A 788 -32.73 2.78 -24.34
CA LYS A 788 -34.11 2.34 -24.06
C LYS A 788 -35.17 2.87 -25.05
N LYS A 789 -34.83 3.89 -25.86
CA LYS A 789 -35.74 4.45 -26.88
C LYS A 789 -35.64 3.71 -28.23
N PHE A 790 -34.70 2.78 -28.37
CA PHE A 790 -34.40 2.05 -29.61
C PHE A 790 -34.10 2.99 -30.80
N THR A 791 -33.49 4.15 -30.54
CA THR A 791 -33.06 5.10 -31.58
C THR A 791 -31.70 4.70 -32.15
N GLY A 792 -31.43 5.04 -33.42
CA GLY A 792 -30.17 4.70 -34.09
C GLY A 792 -30.20 3.34 -34.80
N SER A 793 -29.02 2.81 -35.11
CA SER A 793 -28.87 1.47 -35.70
C SER A 793 -28.81 0.40 -34.61
N ALA A 794 -29.25 -0.82 -34.92
CA ALA A 794 -29.11 -1.94 -33.99
C ALA A 794 -27.63 -2.30 -33.79
N VAL A 795 -27.23 -2.52 -32.54
CA VAL A 795 -25.88 -2.95 -32.18
C VAL A 795 -25.75 -4.46 -32.43
N THR A 796 -24.82 -4.85 -33.30
CA THR A 796 -24.56 -6.27 -33.62
C THR A 796 -23.29 -6.81 -32.98
N GLN A 797 -22.36 -5.93 -32.59
CA GLN A 797 -21.08 -6.32 -32.00
C GLN A 797 -20.50 -5.18 -31.14
N ILE A 798 -19.71 -5.56 -30.12
CA ILE A 798 -18.78 -4.67 -29.42
C ILE A 798 -17.48 -4.63 -30.24
N LYS A 799 -16.86 -3.46 -30.38
CA LYS A 799 -15.68 -3.24 -31.25
C LYS A 799 -14.45 -2.83 -30.46
N SER A 800 -13.27 -3.02 -31.04
CA SER A 800 -12.01 -2.43 -30.58
C SER A 800 -12.16 -0.96 -30.18
N GLY A 801 -11.58 -0.58 -29.03
CA GLY A 801 -11.68 0.76 -28.46
C GLY A 801 -13.00 1.06 -27.74
N THR A 802 -13.88 0.07 -27.51
CA THR A 802 -15.03 0.25 -26.61
C THR A 802 -14.57 0.08 -25.17
N GLU A 803 -14.73 1.12 -24.35
CA GLU A 803 -14.37 1.11 -22.93
C GLU A 803 -15.61 1.36 -22.05
N GLY A 804 -15.64 0.74 -20.87
CA GLY A 804 -16.70 0.97 -19.88
C GLY A 804 -17.85 -0.04 -19.93
N ASN A 805 -18.68 -0.01 -18.88
CA ASN A 805 -19.84 -0.89 -18.72
C ASN A 805 -20.90 -0.57 -19.78
N LEU A 806 -21.42 -1.61 -20.44
CA LEU A 806 -22.40 -1.50 -21.53
C LEU A 806 -23.78 -1.95 -21.08
N THR A 807 -24.83 -1.36 -21.66
CA THR A 807 -26.22 -1.82 -21.47
C THR A 807 -26.91 -1.93 -22.82
N PHE A 808 -27.45 -3.11 -23.13
CA PHE A 808 -28.15 -3.41 -24.38
C PHE A 808 -29.62 -3.75 -24.14
N TYR A 809 -30.50 -3.01 -24.80
CA TYR A 809 -31.95 -3.16 -24.74
C TYR A 809 -32.45 -4.03 -25.89
N ALA A 810 -33.20 -5.09 -25.59
CA ALA A 810 -33.79 -5.99 -26.58
C ALA A 810 -35.10 -5.42 -27.12
N LYS A 811 -35.18 -5.21 -28.44
CA LYS A 811 -36.41 -4.79 -29.13
C LYS A 811 -37.21 -5.99 -29.63
N TRP A 812 -38.54 -5.95 -29.48
CA TRP A 812 -39.45 -7.07 -29.72
C TRP A 812 -40.68 -6.69 -30.56
N ASN A 813 -41.08 -7.57 -31.48
CA ASN A 813 -42.31 -7.49 -32.28
C ASN A 813 -43.18 -8.75 -32.05
N SER A 814 -44.50 -8.72 -32.17
CA SER A 814 -45.36 -9.89 -31.90
C SER A 814 -45.37 -10.95 -33.03
N PHE A 815 -45.58 -12.24 -32.70
CA PHE A 815 -45.56 -13.36 -33.67
C PHE A 815 -46.61 -14.44 -33.37
N SER A 816 -47.17 -15.08 -34.42
CA SER A 816 -48.35 -15.97 -34.28
C SER A 816 -48.44 -17.14 -35.29
N ALA A 817 -47.93 -18.32 -34.91
CA ALA A 817 -48.22 -19.60 -35.60
C ALA A 817 -48.12 -20.79 -34.61
N PHE A 818 -49.07 -21.76 -34.66
CA PHE A 818 -49.18 -22.84 -33.66
C PHE A 818 -49.58 -24.20 -34.26
N LYS A 819 -49.22 -25.31 -33.58
CA LYS A 819 -49.82 -26.65 -33.73
C LYS A 819 -50.31 -27.18 -32.37
N THR A 820 -51.23 -28.14 -32.36
CA THR A 820 -51.99 -28.55 -31.16
C THR A 820 -51.97 -30.07 -30.96
N TYR A 821 -51.68 -30.52 -29.73
CA TYR A 821 -51.69 -31.93 -29.31
C TYR A 821 -52.51 -32.08 -28.01
N GLY A 822 -53.82 -32.29 -28.14
CA GLY A 822 -54.73 -32.37 -26.99
C GLY A 822 -54.76 -31.07 -26.18
N ALA A 823 -54.66 -31.19 -24.85
CA ALA A 823 -54.62 -30.07 -23.89
C ALA A 823 -53.30 -29.26 -23.92
N VAL A 824 -52.39 -29.54 -24.86
CA VAL A 824 -51.08 -28.90 -25.00
C VAL A 824 -50.90 -28.37 -26.41
N LYS A 825 -50.68 -27.06 -26.56
CA LYS A 825 -50.23 -26.45 -27.83
C LYS A 825 -48.72 -26.50 -27.88
N ILE A 826 -48.14 -27.02 -28.97
CA ILE A 826 -46.69 -27.13 -29.13
C ILE A 826 -46.28 -26.38 -30.39
N TYR A 827 -45.32 -25.47 -30.26
CA TYR A 827 -44.66 -24.80 -31.37
C TYR A 827 -43.15 -24.93 -31.23
N ARG A 828 -42.45 -24.84 -32.37
CA ARG A 828 -41.00 -24.89 -32.45
C ARG A 828 -40.49 -23.50 -32.76
N ASP A 829 -39.61 -22.99 -31.91
CA ASP A 829 -39.06 -21.63 -32.01
C ASP A 829 -37.54 -21.71 -31.83
N ASN A 830 -36.79 -21.22 -32.83
CA ASN A 830 -35.33 -21.37 -32.97
C ASN A 830 -34.77 -22.75 -32.52
N GLY A 831 -35.44 -23.83 -32.95
CA GLY A 831 -35.03 -25.20 -32.69
C GLY A 831 -35.59 -25.84 -31.41
N VAL A 832 -36.08 -25.05 -30.44
CA VAL A 832 -36.62 -25.50 -29.15
C VAL A 832 -38.12 -25.74 -29.25
N ASN A 833 -38.62 -26.83 -28.63
CA ASN A 833 -40.05 -27.14 -28.55
C ASN A 833 -40.65 -26.52 -27.27
N CYS A 834 -41.63 -25.63 -27.44
CA CYS A 834 -42.33 -24.95 -26.35
C CYS A 834 -43.77 -25.44 -26.24
N ALA A 835 -44.15 -25.89 -25.05
CA ALA A 835 -45.52 -26.29 -24.73
C ALA A 835 -46.29 -25.16 -24.03
N VAL A 836 -47.55 -24.98 -24.40
CA VAL A 836 -48.54 -24.15 -23.71
C VAL A 836 -49.67 -25.06 -23.24
N MET A 837 -49.83 -25.18 -21.93
CA MET A 837 -50.87 -25.97 -21.28
C MET A 837 -52.23 -25.26 -21.37
N GLU A 838 -53.31 -26.02 -21.19
CA GLU A 838 -54.70 -25.54 -21.24
C GLU A 838 -55.01 -24.40 -20.23
N ASN A 839 -54.29 -24.33 -19.10
CA ASN A 839 -54.37 -23.25 -18.11
C ASN A 839 -53.53 -21.99 -18.47
N GLY A 840 -52.94 -21.94 -19.66
CA GLY A 840 -52.10 -20.83 -20.13
C GLY A 840 -50.63 -20.87 -19.67
N SER A 841 -50.25 -21.80 -18.79
CA SER A 841 -48.85 -21.97 -18.38
C SER A 841 -47.98 -22.47 -19.53
N LYS A 842 -46.71 -22.02 -19.58
CA LYS A 842 -45.75 -22.35 -20.64
C LYS A 842 -44.55 -23.10 -20.06
N SER A 843 -44.07 -24.15 -20.74
CA SER A 843 -42.88 -24.90 -20.32
C SER A 843 -42.06 -25.43 -21.50
N LYS A 844 -40.77 -25.68 -21.27
CA LYS A 844 -39.89 -26.38 -22.23
C LYS A 844 -40.20 -27.88 -22.16
N VAL A 845 -40.35 -28.53 -23.31
CA VAL A 845 -40.65 -29.97 -23.37
C VAL A 845 -39.81 -30.65 -24.45
N ASN A 846 -39.17 -31.77 -24.12
CA ASN A 846 -38.31 -32.53 -25.02
C ASN A 846 -38.93 -33.91 -25.26
N ILE A 847 -39.48 -34.15 -26.46
CA ILE A 847 -40.07 -35.42 -26.89
C ILE A 847 -39.65 -35.62 -28.35
N ASN A 848 -38.76 -36.57 -28.61
CA ASN A 848 -38.20 -36.81 -29.96
C ASN A 848 -38.13 -38.32 -30.35
N SER A 849 -38.66 -39.25 -29.55
CA SER A 849 -38.74 -40.67 -29.91
C SER A 849 -39.80 -41.42 -29.09
N ASP A 850 -40.13 -42.63 -29.55
CA ASP A 850 -40.98 -43.59 -28.83
C ASP A 850 -40.56 -43.78 -27.37
N ILE A 851 -41.54 -43.91 -26.47
CA ILE A 851 -41.33 -43.89 -25.00
C ILE A 851 -41.55 -45.30 -24.43
N GLY A 852 -40.52 -45.87 -23.81
CA GLY A 852 -40.64 -47.09 -23.01
C GLY A 852 -41.34 -46.81 -21.68
N VAL A 853 -42.44 -47.52 -21.39
CA VAL A 853 -43.18 -47.39 -20.13
C VAL A 853 -43.34 -48.74 -19.43
N SER A 854 -43.00 -48.78 -18.14
CA SER A 854 -43.04 -50.00 -17.30
C SER A 854 -44.43 -50.31 -16.74
N PHE A 855 -45.39 -49.41 -16.87
CA PHE A 855 -46.76 -49.56 -16.37
C PHE A 855 -47.74 -48.71 -17.18
N VAL A 856 -48.97 -49.21 -17.35
CA VAL A 856 -50.08 -48.48 -17.96
C VAL A 856 -51.33 -48.63 -17.11
N SER A 857 -51.77 -47.55 -16.45
CA SER A 857 -53.10 -47.46 -15.87
C SER A 857 -54.09 -46.89 -16.88
N TYR A 858 -55.31 -47.44 -16.88
CA TYR A 858 -56.41 -46.91 -17.66
C TYR A 858 -57.60 -46.66 -16.73
N ASP A 859 -57.66 -45.47 -16.14
CA ASP A 859 -58.70 -45.05 -15.21
C ASP A 859 -60.00 -44.69 -15.95
N ARG A 860 -60.56 -45.71 -16.60
CA ARG A 860 -61.88 -45.70 -17.22
C ARG A 860 -62.61 -46.92 -16.72
N LYS A 861 -63.77 -46.66 -16.13
CA LYS A 861 -64.72 -47.70 -15.78
C LYS A 861 -65.55 -48.08 -17.02
N PHE A 862 -65.77 -49.37 -17.27
CA PHE A 862 -66.47 -49.94 -18.42
C PHE A 862 -67.78 -50.66 -18.05
N PRO A 863 -68.78 -50.76 -18.96
CA PRO A 863 -69.91 -51.65 -18.77
C PRO A 863 -69.46 -53.11 -18.71
N VAL A 864 -70.11 -53.95 -17.90
CA VAL A 864 -69.72 -55.35 -17.72
C VAL A 864 -70.77 -56.27 -18.31
N ASN A 865 -70.36 -57.05 -19.29
CA ASN A 865 -71.10 -58.20 -19.77
C ASN A 865 -70.88 -59.34 -18.75
N LYS A 866 -71.96 -59.73 -18.06
CA LYS A 866 -71.98 -60.78 -17.03
C LYS A 866 -72.43 -62.12 -17.58
N THR A 867 -73.18 -62.13 -18.67
CA THR A 867 -73.64 -63.33 -19.38
C THR A 867 -73.31 -63.25 -20.87
N ASP A 868 -73.42 -64.38 -21.58
CA ASP A 868 -73.22 -64.41 -23.03
C ASP A 868 -74.29 -63.65 -23.83
N ASP A 869 -75.45 -63.37 -23.22
CA ASP A 869 -76.51 -62.56 -23.80
C ASP A 869 -76.27 -61.05 -23.67
N ASP A 870 -75.38 -60.62 -22.76
CA ASP A 870 -75.01 -59.21 -22.65
C ASP A 870 -74.21 -58.77 -23.89
N LYS A 871 -74.77 -57.83 -24.64
CA LYS A 871 -74.23 -57.30 -25.91
C LYS A 871 -73.77 -55.84 -25.77
N MET A 872 -73.12 -55.52 -24.66
CA MET A 872 -72.55 -54.18 -24.40
C MET A 872 -71.12 -54.09 -24.93
N TYR A 873 -70.92 -53.26 -25.95
CA TYR A 873 -69.61 -53.05 -26.58
C TYR A 873 -69.06 -51.65 -26.33
N SER A 874 -67.76 -51.49 -26.50
CA SER A 874 -67.09 -50.18 -26.50
C SER A 874 -65.96 -50.12 -27.52
N THR A 875 -65.39 -48.93 -27.74
CA THR A 875 -64.16 -48.77 -28.51
C THR A 875 -62.95 -48.45 -27.64
N ILE A 876 -61.79 -48.89 -28.13
CA ILE A 876 -60.47 -48.53 -27.60
C ILE A 876 -59.46 -48.38 -28.75
N VAL A 877 -58.49 -47.48 -28.59
CA VAL A 877 -57.25 -47.45 -29.39
C VAL A 877 -56.08 -47.25 -28.43
N LEU A 878 -55.07 -48.11 -28.51
CA LEU A 878 -53.90 -48.09 -27.61
C LEU A 878 -52.69 -47.52 -28.35
N PRO A 879 -51.84 -46.69 -27.71
CA PRO A 879 -50.61 -46.20 -28.34
C PRO A 879 -49.46 -47.21 -28.29
N PHE A 880 -49.69 -48.46 -27.87
CA PHE A 880 -48.65 -49.48 -27.74
C PHE A 880 -49.19 -50.86 -28.15
N THR A 881 -48.29 -51.75 -28.56
CA THR A 881 -48.62 -53.15 -28.88
C THR A 881 -48.49 -54.02 -27.62
N ILE A 882 -49.48 -54.87 -27.34
CA ILE A 882 -49.47 -55.79 -26.19
C ILE A 882 -50.10 -57.15 -26.56
N ALA A 883 -49.62 -58.24 -25.96
CA ALA A 883 -50.22 -59.57 -26.11
C ALA A 883 -51.62 -59.62 -25.47
N LYS A 884 -52.60 -60.25 -26.13
CA LYS A 884 -53.97 -60.39 -25.58
C LYS A 884 -54.00 -61.10 -24.23
N SER A 885 -53.15 -62.09 -24.01
CA SER A 885 -53.01 -62.80 -22.73
C SER A 885 -52.56 -61.91 -21.57
N LYS A 886 -52.03 -60.71 -21.85
CA LYS A 886 -51.63 -59.69 -20.87
C LYS A 886 -52.69 -58.61 -20.66
N VAL A 887 -53.85 -58.70 -21.30
CA VAL A 887 -54.98 -57.79 -21.10
C VAL A 887 -56.11 -58.55 -20.40
N ASP A 888 -56.40 -58.18 -19.16
CA ASP A 888 -57.49 -58.74 -18.38
C ASP A 888 -58.72 -57.82 -18.44
N GLY A 889 -59.92 -58.41 -18.54
CA GLY A 889 -61.21 -57.71 -18.47
C GLY A 889 -61.92 -57.40 -19.78
N ALA A 890 -61.42 -57.82 -20.95
CA ALA A 890 -62.18 -57.73 -22.22
C ALA A 890 -61.73 -58.70 -23.32
N GLU A 891 -62.70 -59.05 -24.17
CA GLU A 891 -62.48 -59.63 -25.50
C GLU A 891 -62.34 -58.52 -26.54
N PHE A 892 -61.49 -58.75 -27.55
CA PHE A 892 -61.18 -57.79 -28.60
C PHE A 892 -61.67 -58.27 -29.97
N TYR A 893 -62.33 -57.37 -30.69
CA TYR A 893 -62.93 -57.61 -32.00
C TYR A 893 -62.42 -56.59 -33.03
N GLU A 894 -62.29 -57.05 -34.27
CA GLU A 894 -62.00 -56.21 -35.43
C GLU A 894 -63.29 -55.77 -36.12
N PHE A 895 -63.34 -54.51 -36.54
CA PHE A 895 -64.36 -54.03 -37.46
C PHE A 895 -64.12 -54.61 -38.86
N LYS A 896 -65.14 -55.25 -39.45
CA LYS A 896 -65.09 -55.81 -40.81
C LYS A 896 -65.93 -55.00 -41.80
N GLY A 897 -67.04 -54.42 -41.35
CA GLY A 897 -67.86 -53.55 -42.18
C GLY A 897 -69.22 -53.20 -41.58
N VAL A 898 -70.09 -52.62 -42.40
CA VAL A 898 -71.51 -52.45 -42.08
C VAL A 898 -72.31 -53.11 -43.19
N ALA A 899 -73.02 -54.19 -42.88
CA ALA A 899 -73.87 -54.89 -43.83
C ALA A 899 -75.35 -54.52 -43.65
N ASN A 900 -76.13 -54.68 -44.71
CA ASN A 900 -77.59 -54.56 -44.65
C ASN A 900 -78.21 -55.94 -44.39
N ASP A 901 -79.00 -56.05 -43.33
CA ASP A 901 -79.72 -57.26 -42.93
C ASP A 901 -81.20 -56.90 -42.71
N GLY A 902 -82.09 -57.50 -43.50
CA GLY A 902 -83.54 -57.26 -43.40
C GLY A 902 -83.98 -55.79 -43.57
N GLY A 903 -83.15 -54.93 -44.19
CA GLY A 903 -83.39 -53.48 -44.30
C GLY A 903 -82.78 -52.65 -43.16
N THR A 904 -82.10 -53.28 -42.20
CA THR A 904 -81.38 -52.61 -41.10
C THR A 904 -79.87 -52.70 -41.32
N LYS A 905 -79.14 -51.58 -41.24
CA LYS A 905 -77.67 -51.60 -41.28
C LYS A 905 -77.10 -52.06 -39.94
N LYS A 906 -76.22 -53.07 -39.96
CA LYS A 906 -75.59 -53.66 -38.77
C LYS A 906 -74.06 -53.65 -38.88
N VAL A 907 -73.39 -53.23 -37.81
CA VAL A 907 -71.94 -53.21 -37.67
C VAL A 907 -71.43 -54.64 -37.51
N GLN A 908 -70.69 -55.12 -38.51
CA GLN A 908 -70.08 -56.44 -38.52
C GLN A 908 -68.70 -56.41 -37.87
N ILE A 909 -68.51 -57.27 -36.87
CA ILE A 909 -67.24 -57.48 -36.19
C ILE A 909 -66.87 -58.96 -36.19
N SER A 910 -65.58 -59.29 -36.19
CA SER A 910 -65.10 -60.65 -35.89
C SER A 910 -64.16 -60.61 -34.68
N LEU A 911 -63.94 -61.75 -34.03
CA LEU A 911 -62.90 -61.83 -33.00
C LEU A 911 -61.52 -61.49 -33.62
N VAL A 912 -60.62 -60.87 -32.84
CA VAL A 912 -59.23 -60.66 -33.27
C VAL A 912 -58.51 -62.01 -33.33
N GLU A 913 -58.09 -62.45 -34.51
CA GLU A 913 -57.42 -63.75 -34.71
C GLU A 913 -55.97 -63.78 -34.19
N GLY A 914 -55.16 -62.75 -34.49
CA GLY A 914 -53.75 -62.67 -34.07
C GLY A 914 -53.56 -62.56 -32.55
N ASP A 915 -52.37 -62.88 -32.03
CA ASP A 915 -52.08 -62.96 -30.57
C ASP A 915 -51.98 -61.59 -29.85
N LYS A 916 -51.80 -60.50 -30.60
CA LYS A 916 -51.50 -59.15 -30.08
C LYS A 916 -52.52 -58.09 -30.48
N ILE A 917 -52.79 -57.18 -29.55
CA ILE A 917 -53.43 -55.89 -29.79
C ILE A 917 -52.36 -54.93 -30.28
N GLN A 918 -52.53 -54.36 -31.48
CA GLN A 918 -51.51 -53.55 -32.15
C GLN A 918 -51.62 -52.07 -31.77
N ALA A 919 -50.46 -51.42 -31.61
CA ALA A 919 -50.37 -49.97 -31.47
C ALA A 919 -51.13 -49.27 -32.60
N ASN A 920 -51.84 -48.21 -32.23
CA ASN A 920 -52.53 -47.27 -33.12
C ASN A 920 -53.72 -47.84 -33.89
N LYS A 921 -54.00 -49.15 -33.82
CA LYS A 921 -55.18 -49.75 -34.44
C LYS A 921 -56.41 -49.61 -33.51
N PRO A 922 -57.55 -49.09 -33.99
CA PRO A 922 -58.78 -49.04 -33.21
C PRO A 922 -59.47 -50.41 -33.21
N TYR A 923 -59.96 -50.80 -32.03
CA TYR A 923 -60.67 -52.06 -31.78
C TYR A 923 -62.04 -51.81 -31.16
N ILE A 924 -62.96 -52.75 -31.37
CA ILE A 924 -64.20 -52.88 -30.62
C ILE A 924 -63.97 -53.93 -29.54
N ILE A 925 -64.45 -53.68 -28.32
CA ILE A 925 -64.24 -54.57 -27.16
C ILE A 925 -65.54 -54.93 -26.49
N ARG A 926 -65.63 -56.19 -26.04
CA ARG A 926 -66.67 -56.70 -25.15
C ARG A 926 -66.05 -56.88 -23.76
N THR A 927 -66.42 -56.01 -22.83
CA THR A 927 -65.80 -55.93 -21.50
C THR A 927 -66.45 -56.89 -20.51
N THR A 928 -65.64 -57.70 -19.83
CA THR A 928 -66.04 -58.70 -18.82
C THR A 928 -65.72 -58.26 -17.39
N LYS A 929 -65.00 -57.13 -17.22
CA LYS A 929 -64.71 -56.50 -15.93
C LYS A 929 -64.93 -54.99 -15.99
N GLU A 930 -65.18 -54.36 -14.84
CA GLU A 930 -65.43 -52.91 -14.76
C GLU A 930 -64.19 -52.07 -15.12
N HIS A 931 -62.99 -52.67 -15.11
CA HIS A 931 -61.72 -52.04 -15.49
C HIS A 931 -60.90 -52.99 -16.37
N LEU A 932 -60.07 -52.44 -17.25
CA LEU A 932 -59.05 -53.18 -17.99
C LEU A 932 -57.73 -53.13 -17.23
N SER A 933 -57.07 -54.27 -17.09
CA SER A 933 -55.73 -54.36 -16.49
C SER A 933 -54.72 -54.83 -17.54
N PHE A 934 -53.63 -54.09 -17.68
CA PHE A 934 -52.54 -54.39 -18.60
C PHE A 934 -51.36 -54.96 -17.80
N ASN A 935 -51.26 -56.28 -17.76
CA ASN A 935 -50.23 -57.01 -17.01
C ASN A 935 -48.92 -57.06 -17.81
N ILE A 936 -48.22 -55.93 -17.82
CA ILE A 936 -46.81 -55.84 -18.19
C ILE A 936 -46.04 -56.53 -17.06
N GLY A 937 -45.26 -57.58 -17.38
CA GLY A 937 -44.58 -58.39 -16.35
C GLY A 937 -43.49 -57.61 -15.62
N ASP A 938 -43.11 -58.07 -14.42
CA ASP A 938 -42.03 -57.45 -13.65
C ASP A 938 -40.73 -57.39 -14.49
N GLY A 939 -40.26 -56.17 -14.77
CA GLY A 939 -39.06 -55.92 -15.60
C GLY A 939 -39.32 -55.79 -17.11
N GLU A 940 -40.56 -55.97 -17.58
CA GLU A 940 -40.94 -55.68 -18.97
C GLU A 940 -41.31 -54.20 -19.18
N SER A 941 -41.36 -53.76 -20.42
CA SER A 941 -41.94 -52.46 -20.80
C SER A 941 -42.70 -52.57 -22.12
N VAL A 942 -43.67 -51.67 -22.33
CA VAL A 942 -44.29 -51.45 -23.64
C VAL A 942 -43.82 -50.14 -24.24
N VAL A 943 -43.74 -50.09 -25.56
CA VAL A 943 -43.28 -48.90 -26.29
C VAL A 943 -44.50 -48.10 -26.73
N MET A 944 -44.65 -46.88 -26.20
CA MET A 944 -45.65 -45.93 -26.68
C MET A 944 -45.19 -45.35 -28.03
N ASN A 945 -45.89 -45.76 -29.09
CA ASN A 945 -45.76 -45.23 -30.43
C ASN A 945 -46.41 -43.85 -30.51
N THR A 946 -45.69 -42.89 -31.08
CA THR A 946 -46.11 -41.47 -31.16
C THR A 946 -46.81 -41.09 -32.46
N SER A 947 -47.02 -42.04 -33.38
CA SER A 947 -47.74 -41.79 -34.65
C SER A 947 -49.25 -41.61 -34.44
N ASP A 948 -49.95 -41.10 -35.46
CA ASP A 948 -51.41 -41.04 -35.45
C ASP A 948 -52.08 -42.42 -35.43
N ALA A 949 -53.37 -42.45 -35.08
CA ALA A 949 -54.19 -43.65 -35.11
C ALA A 949 -54.34 -44.19 -36.54
N LYS A 950 -54.04 -45.49 -36.72
CA LYS A 950 -54.19 -46.24 -37.97
C LYS A 950 -55.62 -46.76 -38.08
N ASN A 951 -56.50 -45.94 -38.64
CA ASN A 951 -57.92 -46.26 -38.80
C ASN A 951 -58.15 -47.58 -39.56
N THR A 952 -59.19 -48.32 -39.16
CA THR A 952 -59.57 -49.59 -39.80
C THR A 952 -60.74 -49.34 -40.75
N LYS A 953 -60.58 -49.62 -42.04
CA LYS A 953 -61.66 -49.50 -43.04
C LYS A 953 -62.40 -50.83 -43.25
N SER A 954 -63.66 -50.72 -43.63
CA SER A 954 -64.49 -51.84 -44.09
C SER A 954 -64.00 -52.40 -45.43
N THR A 955 -64.40 -53.64 -45.74
CA THR A 955 -64.04 -54.29 -47.02
C THR A 955 -64.57 -53.56 -48.26
N ASP A 956 -65.72 -52.88 -48.15
CA ASP A 956 -66.27 -52.02 -49.21
C ASP A 956 -65.58 -50.63 -49.29
N GLY A 957 -64.71 -50.30 -48.33
CA GLY A 957 -64.01 -49.02 -48.23
C GLY A 957 -64.90 -47.82 -47.90
N LEU A 958 -66.20 -48.01 -47.65
CA LEU A 958 -67.18 -46.95 -47.40
C LEU A 958 -67.27 -46.53 -45.93
N TRP A 959 -66.77 -47.34 -45.01
CA TRP A 959 -66.81 -47.10 -43.57
C TRP A 959 -65.41 -47.16 -42.96
N GLU A 960 -65.14 -46.27 -42.02
CA GLU A 960 -63.86 -46.16 -41.31
C GLU A 960 -64.09 -46.14 -39.80
N LEU A 961 -63.64 -47.18 -39.09
CA LEU A 961 -63.47 -47.12 -37.64
C LEU A 961 -62.21 -46.30 -37.35
N ARG A 962 -62.40 -45.08 -36.85
CA ARG A 962 -61.35 -44.07 -36.68
C ARG A 962 -60.97 -43.90 -35.22
N GLY A 963 -59.70 -44.12 -34.91
CA GLY A 963 -59.15 -43.96 -33.56
C GLY A 963 -58.81 -42.49 -33.25
N MET A 964 -58.86 -42.11 -31.97
CA MET A 964 -58.58 -40.77 -31.49
C MET A 964 -57.64 -40.77 -30.29
N TYR A 965 -56.56 -39.99 -30.35
CA TYR A 965 -55.69 -39.68 -29.20
C TYR A 965 -55.96 -38.30 -28.56
N SER A 966 -56.87 -37.53 -29.13
CA SER A 966 -57.31 -36.23 -28.64
C SER A 966 -58.82 -36.22 -28.37
N TYR A 967 -59.26 -35.32 -27.50
CA TYR A 967 -60.69 -35.02 -27.36
C TYR A 967 -61.18 -34.34 -28.65
N LYS A 968 -62.32 -34.81 -29.18
CA LYS A 968 -63.03 -34.13 -30.27
C LYS A 968 -64.48 -33.91 -29.87
N GLN A 969 -64.98 -32.71 -30.15
CA GLN A 969 -66.41 -32.38 -30.07
C GLN A 969 -66.86 -31.90 -31.45
N TRP A 970 -67.94 -32.48 -31.97
CA TRP A 970 -68.48 -32.10 -33.28
C TRP A 970 -69.35 -30.85 -33.12
N ALA A 971 -68.86 -29.71 -33.61
CA ALA A 971 -69.62 -28.47 -33.62
C ALA A 971 -70.74 -28.48 -34.68
N ALA A 972 -71.69 -27.56 -34.57
CA ALA A 972 -72.68 -27.34 -35.62
C ALA A 972 -71.97 -26.93 -36.93
N GLY A 973 -72.15 -27.73 -38.00
CA GLY A 973 -71.46 -27.52 -39.28
C GLY A 973 -70.13 -28.26 -39.46
N ASP A 974 -69.71 -29.12 -38.52
CA ASP A 974 -68.58 -30.05 -38.76
C ASP A 974 -68.88 -30.96 -39.96
N LYS A 975 -67.89 -31.19 -40.82
CA LYS A 975 -68.03 -31.97 -42.06
C LYS A 975 -68.35 -33.45 -41.84
N GLU A 976 -68.08 -33.98 -40.65
CA GLU A 976 -68.42 -35.35 -40.26
C GLU A 976 -69.79 -35.47 -39.57
N LEU A 977 -70.46 -34.35 -39.30
CA LEU A 977 -71.73 -34.34 -38.61
C LEU A 977 -72.81 -35.00 -39.48
N GLY A 978 -73.53 -35.98 -38.94
CA GLY A 978 -74.46 -36.83 -39.71
C GLY A 978 -73.81 -38.05 -40.38
N PHE A 979 -72.47 -38.12 -40.46
CA PHE A 979 -71.75 -39.27 -41.03
C PHE A 979 -70.97 -40.07 -39.97
N ALA A 980 -70.62 -39.45 -38.84
CA ALA A 980 -69.99 -40.11 -37.69
C ALA A 980 -71.01 -40.80 -36.77
N TYR A 981 -70.63 -41.95 -36.22
CA TYR A 981 -71.38 -42.80 -35.31
C TYR A 981 -70.53 -43.14 -34.08
N GLY A 982 -71.05 -42.86 -32.89
CA GLY A 982 -70.40 -43.15 -31.61
C GLY A 982 -71.24 -44.07 -30.74
N TYR A 983 -70.60 -44.75 -29.79
CA TYR A 983 -71.31 -45.47 -28.73
C TYR A 983 -72.03 -44.49 -27.80
N THR A 984 -73.33 -44.70 -27.61
CA THR A 984 -74.15 -43.92 -26.68
C THR A 984 -73.74 -44.17 -25.23
N ALA A 985 -73.25 -43.14 -24.55
CA ALA A 985 -72.88 -43.20 -23.14
C ALA A 985 -74.06 -43.00 -22.16
N LYS A 986 -75.23 -42.57 -22.66
CA LYS A 986 -76.45 -42.31 -21.90
C LYS A 986 -77.66 -42.68 -22.76
N ALA A 987 -78.64 -43.37 -22.18
CA ALA A 987 -79.86 -43.72 -22.89
C ALA A 987 -80.70 -42.48 -23.20
N THR A 988 -81.31 -42.46 -24.38
CA THR A 988 -82.39 -41.54 -24.76
C THR A 988 -83.70 -42.31 -24.89
N LYS A 989 -84.81 -41.61 -25.16
CA LYS A 989 -86.13 -42.25 -25.30
C LYS A 989 -86.19 -43.31 -26.42
N ASN A 990 -85.30 -43.21 -27.41
CA ASN A 990 -85.27 -44.07 -28.61
C ASN A 990 -83.96 -44.86 -28.77
N VAL A 991 -82.93 -44.62 -27.95
CA VAL A 991 -81.60 -45.24 -28.12
C VAL A 991 -81.03 -45.72 -26.77
N PRO A 992 -80.78 -47.03 -26.58
CA PRO A 992 -80.14 -47.58 -25.37
C PRO A 992 -78.65 -47.19 -25.28
N VAL A 993 -78.05 -47.39 -24.10
CA VAL A 993 -76.59 -47.25 -23.88
C VAL A 993 -75.85 -48.38 -24.62
N GLY A 994 -74.71 -48.06 -25.23
CA GLY A 994 -73.83 -49.06 -25.87
C GLY A 994 -74.22 -49.44 -27.30
N GLN A 995 -75.18 -48.75 -27.91
CA GLN A 995 -75.46 -48.86 -29.35
C GLN A 995 -74.66 -47.80 -30.13
N PHE A 996 -74.27 -48.09 -31.37
CA PHE A 996 -73.75 -47.06 -32.27
C PHE A 996 -74.90 -46.16 -32.71
N ALA A 997 -74.80 -44.86 -32.45
CA ALA A 997 -75.79 -43.86 -32.85
C ALA A 997 -75.13 -42.71 -33.61
N ARG A 998 -75.88 -42.11 -34.54
CA ARG A 998 -75.41 -41.00 -35.37
C ARG A 998 -75.11 -39.76 -34.52
N ASN A 999 -73.93 -39.18 -34.68
CA ASN A 999 -73.50 -38.03 -33.91
C ASN A 999 -74.32 -36.77 -34.27
N VAL A 1000 -74.79 -36.08 -33.23
CA VAL A 1000 -75.46 -34.77 -33.30
C VAL A 1000 -74.52 -33.65 -32.86
N ALA A 1001 -74.89 -32.39 -33.10
CA ALA A 1001 -74.05 -31.26 -32.71
C ALA A 1001 -73.83 -31.26 -31.18
N ASN A 1002 -72.61 -30.91 -30.77
CA ASN A 1002 -72.07 -31.00 -29.41
C ASN A 1002 -71.84 -32.42 -28.87
N ALA A 1003 -72.06 -33.49 -29.66
CA ALA A 1003 -71.53 -34.81 -29.33
C ALA A 1003 -69.99 -34.75 -29.22
N TYR A 1004 -69.41 -35.62 -28.38
CA TYR A 1004 -67.97 -35.63 -28.13
C TYR A 1004 -67.41 -37.03 -27.93
N ILE A 1005 -66.11 -37.17 -28.16
CA ILE A 1005 -65.32 -38.38 -27.90
C ILE A 1005 -64.04 -38.02 -27.15
N TYR A 1006 -63.73 -38.77 -26.10
CA TYR A 1006 -62.48 -38.66 -25.34
C TYR A 1006 -61.33 -39.44 -26.02
N PRO A 1007 -60.06 -39.12 -25.71
CA PRO A 1007 -58.89 -39.89 -26.13
C PRO A 1007 -58.97 -41.40 -25.86
N PHE A 1008 -58.16 -42.17 -26.61
CA PHE A 1008 -58.06 -43.63 -26.56
C PHE A 1008 -59.36 -44.36 -26.90
N ARG A 1009 -60.20 -43.75 -27.73
CA ARG A 1009 -61.47 -44.30 -28.22
C ARG A 1009 -61.51 -44.22 -29.74
N ALA A 1010 -62.49 -44.90 -30.33
CA ALA A 1010 -62.79 -44.80 -31.76
C ALA A 1010 -64.28 -44.51 -32.00
N TYR A 1011 -64.57 -43.91 -33.15
CA TYR A 1011 -65.92 -43.75 -33.71
C TYR A 1011 -65.94 -44.32 -35.12
N LEU A 1012 -67.12 -44.70 -35.59
CA LEU A 1012 -67.32 -45.20 -36.94
C LEU A 1012 -67.73 -44.02 -37.85
N LEU A 1013 -67.08 -43.84 -38.99
CA LEU A 1013 -67.38 -42.76 -39.93
C LEU A 1013 -67.80 -43.34 -41.29
N TYR A 1014 -68.89 -42.85 -41.86
CA TYR A 1014 -69.24 -43.10 -43.26
C TYR A 1014 -68.46 -42.14 -44.17
N THR A 1015 -67.74 -42.70 -45.14
CA THR A 1015 -67.00 -41.96 -46.17
C THR A 1015 -67.37 -42.54 -47.54
N PRO A 1016 -68.41 -42.03 -48.22
CA PRO A 1016 -68.75 -42.49 -49.56
C PRO A 1016 -67.58 -42.20 -50.50
N GLN A 1017 -67.15 -43.19 -51.28
CA GLN A 1017 -66.11 -42.97 -52.28
C GLN A 1017 -66.64 -42.03 -53.37
N SER A 1018 -65.91 -40.93 -53.57
CA SER A 1018 -66.18 -39.78 -54.47
C SER A 1018 -67.05 -38.63 -53.92
N LYS A 1019 -66.40 -37.46 -53.80
CA LYS A 1019 -66.94 -36.08 -53.76
C LYS A 1019 -67.97 -35.72 -52.67
N ILE A 1020 -67.49 -35.29 -51.49
CA ILE A 1020 -68.24 -34.35 -50.62
C ILE A 1020 -67.68 -32.93 -50.80
N SER A 1021 -68.23 -32.20 -51.76
CA SER A 1021 -67.95 -30.78 -52.00
C SER A 1021 -69.15 -29.89 -51.64
N ALA A 1022 -69.58 -29.94 -50.38
CA ALA A 1022 -70.34 -28.91 -49.63
C ALA A 1022 -70.82 -29.49 -48.29
N PRO A 1023 -70.86 -28.72 -47.18
CA PRO A 1023 -71.53 -29.15 -45.96
C PRO A 1023 -73.06 -29.03 -46.10
N GLN A 1024 -73.79 -30.12 -45.88
CA GLN A 1024 -75.25 -30.04 -45.74
C GLN A 1024 -75.61 -29.36 -44.41
N LYS A 1025 -76.46 -28.33 -44.47
CA LYS A 1025 -77.11 -27.76 -43.27
C LYS A 1025 -78.14 -28.74 -42.75
N VAL A 1026 -77.85 -29.44 -41.65
CA VAL A 1026 -78.88 -30.14 -40.87
C VAL A 1026 -79.42 -29.16 -39.82
N ALA A 1027 -80.69 -28.79 -39.95
CA ALA A 1027 -81.35 -27.85 -39.04
C ALA A 1027 -81.60 -28.48 -37.65
N SER A 1028 -81.53 -27.66 -36.61
CA SER A 1028 -81.83 -28.05 -35.24
C SER A 1028 -83.34 -28.26 -35.06
N GLY A 1029 -83.77 -29.51 -34.93
CA GLY A 1029 -85.11 -29.88 -34.47
C GLY A 1029 -85.97 -30.61 -35.51
N TYR A 1030 -85.95 -31.94 -35.46
CA TYR A 1030 -87.01 -32.76 -36.04
C TYR A 1030 -87.38 -33.90 -35.08
N LEU A 1031 -88.47 -33.68 -34.33
CA LEU A 1031 -89.35 -34.74 -33.87
C LEU A 1031 -90.73 -34.48 -34.48
N SER A 1032 -91.34 -35.53 -35.04
CA SER A 1032 -92.72 -35.58 -35.56
C SER A 1032 -93.02 -34.93 -36.93
N LYS A 1033 -93.32 -35.81 -37.90
CA LYS A 1033 -94.36 -35.74 -38.98
C LYS A 1033 -94.54 -34.41 -39.75
N THR A 1034 -94.50 -34.39 -41.07
CA THR A 1034 -95.31 -35.23 -41.98
C THR A 1034 -94.64 -35.35 -43.36
N ALA A 1035 -94.87 -36.43 -44.09
CA ALA A 1035 -94.21 -36.71 -45.37
C ALA A 1035 -95.05 -36.31 -46.60
N THR A 1036 -94.38 -35.90 -47.69
CA THR A 1036 -94.87 -36.08 -49.07
C THR A 1036 -93.72 -36.11 -50.08
N SER A 1037 -93.49 -37.31 -50.65
CA SER A 1037 -92.91 -37.62 -51.98
C SER A 1037 -91.93 -36.64 -52.66
N ALA A 1038 -90.66 -37.04 -52.78
CA ALA A 1038 -90.05 -37.43 -54.07
C ALA A 1038 -88.61 -37.95 -53.91
N SER A 1039 -88.23 -38.95 -54.72
CA SER A 1039 -86.90 -39.59 -54.84
C SER A 1039 -86.38 -40.37 -53.61
N ILE A 1040 -85.78 -41.52 -53.90
CA ILE A 1040 -85.26 -42.50 -52.94
C ILE A 1040 -83.87 -42.06 -52.49
N ASP A 1041 -83.71 -41.76 -51.20
CA ASP A 1041 -82.38 -41.59 -50.60
C ASP A 1041 -81.83 -42.96 -50.19
N GLU A 1042 -81.19 -43.64 -51.14
CA GLU A 1042 -80.50 -44.93 -50.95
C GLU A 1042 -79.33 -44.82 -49.94
N PHE A 1043 -78.98 -43.59 -49.54
CA PHE A 1043 -77.89 -43.25 -48.63
C PHE A 1043 -78.37 -42.76 -47.25
N ALA A 1044 -79.68 -42.77 -46.96
CA ALA A 1044 -80.21 -42.40 -45.65
C ALA A 1044 -79.66 -43.31 -44.53
N LEU A 1045 -78.60 -42.86 -43.85
CA LEU A 1045 -77.97 -43.61 -42.78
C LEU A 1045 -78.91 -43.66 -41.56
N PRO A 1046 -79.10 -44.82 -40.91
CA PRO A 1046 -80.08 -44.98 -39.83
C PRO A 1046 -79.65 -44.21 -38.58
N GLU A 1047 -80.58 -43.87 -37.68
CA GLU A 1047 -80.24 -43.17 -36.44
C GLU A 1047 -79.32 -44.01 -35.53
N THR A 1048 -79.49 -45.34 -35.56
CA THR A 1048 -78.69 -46.31 -34.81
C THR A 1048 -78.30 -47.51 -35.66
N MET A 1049 -77.26 -48.24 -35.24
CA MET A 1049 -76.86 -49.53 -35.83
C MET A 1049 -76.56 -50.55 -34.73
N GLU A 1050 -77.04 -51.78 -34.91
CA GLU A 1050 -76.74 -52.92 -34.05
C GLU A 1050 -75.36 -53.53 -34.37
N ILE A 1051 -74.80 -54.30 -33.44
CA ILE A 1051 -73.55 -55.03 -33.64
C ILE A 1051 -73.85 -56.51 -33.84
N VAL A 1052 -73.24 -57.10 -34.86
CA VAL A 1052 -73.31 -58.53 -35.19
C VAL A 1052 -71.90 -59.09 -35.23
N VAL A 1053 -71.66 -60.13 -34.43
CA VAL A 1053 -70.45 -60.94 -34.53
C VAL A 1053 -70.60 -61.87 -35.74
N VAL A 1054 -69.79 -61.66 -36.77
CA VAL A 1054 -69.65 -62.56 -37.91
C VAL A 1054 -68.45 -63.47 -37.66
N ASP A 1055 -68.72 -64.60 -37.01
CA ASP A 1055 -67.75 -65.68 -36.83
C ASP A 1055 -68.24 -66.98 -37.49
N GLY A 1056 -67.30 -67.78 -37.95
CA GLY A 1056 -67.54 -68.79 -38.99
C GLY A 1056 -68.12 -70.11 -38.49
N LYS A 1057 -69.45 -70.18 -38.23
CA LYS A 1057 -70.33 -71.36 -38.45
C LYS A 1057 -71.81 -71.10 -38.07
N GLN A 1058 -72.64 -70.84 -39.10
CA GLN A 1058 -74.11 -70.97 -39.18
C GLN A 1058 -75.04 -70.43 -38.05
N GLY A 1059 -75.98 -69.54 -38.42
CA GLY A 1059 -77.40 -69.71 -38.00
C GLY A 1059 -78.17 -68.55 -37.33
N ARG A 1060 -78.92 -67.78 -38.14
CA ARG A 1060 -80.18 -67.04 -37.85
C ARG A 1060 -80.21 -65.82 -36.90
N PHE A 1061 -81.19 -64.95 -37.17
CA PHE A 1061 -81.55 -63.71 -36.47
C PHE A 1061 -82.89 -63.85 -35.70
N GLY A 1062 -83.08 -63.05 -34.63
CA GLY A 1062 -84.26 -62.99 -33.73
C GLY A 1062 -83.87 -63.30 -32.26
N GLU A 1063 -84.49 -62.76 -31.19
CA GLU A 1063 -85.58 -61.78 -31.02
C GLU A 1063 -85.40 -60.97 -29.70
N THR A 1064 -86.02 -59.77 -29.63
CA THR A 1064 -86.52 -58.97 -28.45
C THR A 1064 -85.80 -58.89 -27.08
N ALA A 1065 -85.63 -57.66 -26.58
CA ALA A 1065 -85.28 -57.30 -25.18
C ALA A 1065 -86.52 -56.86 -24.34
N PRO A 1066 -86.46 -56.68 -22.99
CA PRO A 1066 -86.03 -55.36 -22.44
C PRO A 1066 -85.42 -55.28 -21.00
N ALA A 1067 -84.62 -54.21 -20.79
CA ALA A 1067 -84.42 -53.39 -19.57
C ALA A 1067 -84.12 -53.98 -18.16
N PHE A 1068 -83.03 -53.50 -17.50
CA PHE A 1068 -83.11 -52.52 -16.38
C PHE A 1068 -81.74 -51.98 -15.86
N ASN A 1069 -81.55 -50.66 -16.01
CA ASN A 1069 -80.90 -49.66 -15.14
C ASN A 1069 -79.60 -49.91 -14.30
N MET A 1070 -78.57 -49.16 -14.74
CA MET A 1070 -77.87 -48.07 -14.00
C MET A 1070 -76.63 -48.30 -13.12
N TRP A 1071 -75.68 -47.39 -13.35
CA TRP A 1071 -74.62 -46.94 -12.44
C TRP A 1071 -74.94 -45.58 -11.80
N LYS A 1072 -74.17 -45.25 -10.75
CA LYS A 1072 -73.76 -43.92 -10.28
C LYS A 1072 -72.26 -44.02 -9.90
N SER A 1073 -71.42 -42.98 -9.79
CA SER A 1073 -71.38 -41.59 -10.28
C SER A 1073 -69.96 -41.07 -9.97
N ALA A 1074 -69.45 -40.05 -10.68
CA ALA A 1074 -68.19 -39.39 -10.29
C ALA A 1074 -68.30 -38.70 -8.91
N PRO A 1075 -67.19 -38.58 -8.16
CA PRO A 1075 -66.56 -37.25 -8.03
C PRO A 1075 -65.01 -37.29 -8.02
N GLY A 1076 -64.37 -36.12 -8.17
CA GLY A 1076 -62.91 -35.98 -8.23
C GLY A 1076 -62.24 -35.59 -6.89
N GLN A 1077 -61.12 -34.86 -7.04
CA GLN A 1077 -60.15 -34.41 -6.02
C GLN A 1077 -59.13 -35.45 -5.54
N VAL A 1078 -57.86 -35.05 -5.65
CA VAL A 1078 -56.68 -35.76 -5.13
C VAL A 1078 -56.74 -35.74 -3.60
N LYS A 1079 -56.67 -36.93 -2.99
CA LYS A 1079 -56.56 -37.08 -1.53
C LYS A 1079 -55.19 -37.69 -1.19
N LEU A 1080 -54.48 -37.05 -0.26
CA LEU A 1080 -53.19 -37.54 0.24
C LEU A 1080 -53.37 -38.89 0.95
N LEU A 1081 -52.41 -39.80 0.80
CA LEU A 1081 -52.47 -41.15 1.34
C LEU A 1081 -52.10 -41.20 2.83
N ASP A 1082 -52.98 -41.74 3.66
CA ASP A 1082 -52.69 -42.03 5.07
C ASP A 1082 -51.71 -43.22 5.22
N GLY A 1083 -50.80 -43.13 6.19
CA GLY A 1083 -49.83 -44.18 6.53
C GLY A 1083 -48.45 -43.66 6.93
N TRP A 1084 -47.62 -44.57 7.44
CA TRP A 1084 -46.17 -44.36 7.62
C TRP A 1084 -45.41 -44.73 6.35
N PHE A 1085 -44.38 -43.98 6.02
CA PHE A 1085 -43.52 -44.18 4.85
C PHE A 1085 -42.06 -43.93 5.25
N ASP A 1086 -41.11 -44.62 4.61
CA ASP A 1086 -39.68 -44.30 4.73
C ASP A 1086 -39.26 -43.11 3.84
N MET A 1087 -38.00 -42.66 3.96
CA MET A 1087 -37.49 -41.55 3.13
C MET A 1087 -37.35 -41.90 1.63
N LEU A 1088 -37.63 -43.15 1.23
CA LEU A 1088 -37.70 -43.59 -0.16
C LEU A 1088 -39.16 -43.72 -0.64
N GLY A 1089 -40.14 -43.28 0.15
CA GLY A 1089 -41.55 -43.25 -0.21
C GLY A 1089 -42.27 -44.60 -0.14
N ARG A 1090 -41.66 -45.64 0.46
CA ARG A 1090 -42.27 -46.97 0.58
C ARG A 1090 -43.22 -47.01 1.78
N LYS A 1091 -44.46 -47.46 1.57
CA LYS A 1091 -45.47 -47.54 2.64
C LYS A 1091 -45.13 -48.66 3.64
N LEU A 1092 -44.95 -48.26 4.89
CA LEU A 1092 -44.68 -49.16 6.01
C LEU A 1092 -46.00 -49.72 6.57
N LYS A 1093 -46.00 -51.00 6.95
CA LYS A 1093 -47.19 -51.69 7.48
C LYS A 1093 -47.60 -51.21 8.88
N ALA A 1094 -46.70 -50.57 9.62
CA ALA A 1094 -46.90 -50.03 10.97
C ALA A 1094 -45.94 -48.86 11.24
N LYS A 1095 -46.07 -48.20 12.40
CA LYS A 1095 -45.13 -47.17 12.86
C LYS A 1095 -43.72 -47.79 13.03
N PRO A 1096 -42.67 -47.24 12.40
CA PRO A 1096 -41.31 -47.77 12.55
C PRO A 1096 -40.78 -47.59 13.97
N THR A 1097 -39.96 -48.54 14.43
CA THR A 1097 -39.35 -48.57 15.77
C THR A 1097 -37.84 -48.27 15.77
N ALA A 1098 -37.20 -48.28 14.60
CA ALA A 1098 -35.80 -47.92 14.45
C ALA A 1098 -35.62 -46.39 14.46
N LYS A 1099 -34.56 -45.90 15.12
CA LYS A 1099 -34.23 -44.46 15.16
C LYS A 1099 -33.95 -43.95 13.74
N GLY A 1100 -34.64 -42.90 13.33
CA GLY A 1100 -34.58 -42.44 11.93
C GLY A 1100 -35.62 -41.38 11.59
N ILE A 1101 -35.60 -40.91 10.34
CA ILE A 1101 -36.57 -39.96 9.82
C ILE A 1101 -37.50 -40.69 8.84
N TYR A 1102 -38.80 -40.47 9.01
CA TYR A 1102 -39.89 -41.11 8.27
C TYR A 1102 -40.92 -40.04 7.87
N TYR A 1103 -41.92 -40.43 7.09
CA TYR A 1103 -43.09 -39.59 6.80
C TYR A 1103 -44.36 -40.25 7.36
N TYR A 1104 -45.21 -39.48 8.03
CA TYR A 1104 -46.54 -39.92 8.47
C TYR A 1104 -47.60 -38.94 7.98
N ASN A 1105 -48.59 -39.43 7.23
CA ASN A 1105 -49.67 -38.63 6.64
C ASN A 1105 -49.14 -37.33 5.96
N GLY A 1106 -48.06 -37.47 5.18
CA GLY A 1106 -47.43 -36.36 4.44
C GLY A 1106 -46.48 -35.45 5.24
N LYS A 1107 -46.32 -35.62 6.56
CA LYS A 1107 -45.40 -34.82 7.38
C LYS A 1107 -44.14 -35.60 7.75
N ARG A 1108 -42.98 -34.95 7.75
CA ARG A 1108 -41.68 -35.53 8.13
C ARG A 1108 -41.59 -35.67 9.65
N VAL A 1109 -41.33 -36.87 10.16
CA VAL A 1109 -41.31 -37.21 11.59
C VAL A 1109 -40.00 -37.93 11.92
N ARG A 1110 -39.32 -37.53 13.00
CA ARG A 1110 -38.12 -38.20 13.51
C ARG A 1110 -38.50 -39.09 14.70
N ILE A 1111 -38.04 -40.33 14.69
CA ILE A 1111 -38.18 -41.28 15.78
C ILE A 1111 -36.81 -41.38 16.47
N TYR A 1112 -36.82 -41.18 17.79
CA TYR A 1112 -35.65 -41.04 18.66
C TYR A 1112 -35.35 -42.30 19.47
#